data_AF-A0A849WF95-F1
#
_entry.id   AF-A0A849WF95-F1
#
_cell.length_a   1.000
_cell.length_b   1.000
_cell.length_c   1.000
_cell.angle_alpha   90.00
_cell.angle_beta   90.00
_cell.angle_gamma   90.00
#
_symmetry.space_group_name_H-M   'P 1'
#
loop_
_entity.id
_entity.type
_entity.pdbx_description
1 polymer ?
#
loop_
_entity_poly.entity_id
_entity_poly.type
_entity_poly.pdbx_seq_one_letter_code
_entity_poly.pdbx_strand_id
1 'polypeptide(L)'
;MKKKCTIIIVFFLATTIGLCLARMLNAFLAIKISEKKLPKLSEQEIGKRYPALAFRMVDMGGVGIDVDKANWGKDYSHNIRRFEKVFLKEEPFINPIAFDNVYQDFCHYIDRMSDLGFNAIEIPGFLEFIDFKGYEIYSQDSLYPKRHAVLRHFYKRFFDYASQKGMQCILYTDMVAINSALKLYFKKHLGGMDVEREEFWQVYQRGLEEAFDYFPQVKGIIIRIGEAGAVYNRPGYDYGSELLVRTASSVKKMLRSFLQVAESRQRYIIFRTWSVGVGEIGHMHTNPHVYEKVLGDLHSEWLIVSTKFCKGDYWSHLPLNPTLLTGKHKRIIEFQARREFEAFNVTPNYIAPLHHYALANFLKANKNIYGAWVWSQSGGPLRQGPMMTYPFHGLWLWTDANVYATARIAADPGCTLKEYTEDWVKNTFGKNSQVVQKMTQLLLMSHETLASGLTIPAFAKKYVTGMGLEVPPVIYCYWDFLESSTSIGSHIYFVAKKELPEAIREAFSPVEQTREMKKILASVEPEITQGKEWLPLLKKSLEYQESLLETLAYHKEFLLYFYRWIDEGDSESLAKWNAAQMNYTLVQKSHYQRHQHNLDFPAYNFEMSDECIKQASMSSLMIWSSRLLLLLILLFIYYKTESALLSLGMATIFIFIFLGIFSSFAAPVFTMSLGILASFYLAGLYFFFRSSSPFHKILLPVLASVALVLSILSIRGPFYLWYNFWTSDIFRIFLCIVLSIILFWHLYILFTLKNRYFSFSGILSRLCLLIGSIVCACGMVFCYIGMEKTLSVLNDELLLVPGITSRVLGITTHLNMPENMPYFILISGSVLFIVGTILILVQHKDKYHLSETPGFAKS
;
A
#
# COMPACT_ATOMS: atom_id res chain seq x y z
N MET A 1 -9.21 48.19 30.95
CA MET A 1 -8.92 46.82 31.46
C MET A 1 -9.65 45.72 30.71
N LYS A 2 -10.99 45.72 30.59
CA LYS A 2 -11.77 44.61 29.97
C LYS A 2 -11.26 44.14 28.58
N LYS A 3 -10.98 45.04 27.63
CA LYS A 3 -10.44 44.67 26.29
C LYS A 3 -9.07 43.99 26.34
N LYS A 4 -8.17 44.45 27.22
CA LYS A 4 -6.83 43.84 27.40
C LYS A 4 -6.97 42.43 27.99
N CYS A 5 -7.85 42.23 28.96
CA CYS A 5 -8.15 40.90 29.51
C CYS A 5 -8.72 39.96 28.44
N THR A 6 -9.66 40.41 27.59
CA THR A 6 -10.22 39.58 26.50
C THR A 6 -9.16 39.14 25.49
N ILE A 7 -8.26 40.04 25.07
CA ILE A 7 -7.18 39.70 24.13
C ILE A 7 -6.25 38.64 24.73
N ILE A 8 -5.89 38.79 26.01
CA ILE A 8 -5.04 37.82 26.73
C ILE A 8 -5.72 36.45 26.80
N ILE A 9 -7.03 36.41 27.11
CA ILE A 9 -7.80 35.16 27.16
C ILE A 9 -7.86 34.48 25.79
N VAL A 10 -8.14 35.23 24.72
CA VAL A 10 -8.19 34.68 23.35
C VAL A 10 -6.83 34.11 22.94
N PHE A 11 -5.75 34.83 23.23
CA PHE A 11 -4.38 34.37 22.94
C PHE A 11 -4.03 33.09 23.71
N PHE A 12 -4.34 33.04 25.01
CA PHE A 12 -4.10 31.86 25.83
C PHE A 12 -4.90 30.65 25.35
N LEU A 13 -6.18 30.84 25.03
CA LEU A 13 -7.05 29.79 24.51
C LEU A 13 -6.55 29.27 23.15
N ALA A 14 -6.20 30.17 22.23
CA ALA A 14 -5.68 29.82 20.91
C ALA A 14 -4.37 29.05 21.00
N THR A 15 -3.46 29.48 21.88
CA THR A 15 -2.18 28.79 22.11
C THR A 15 -2.40 27.40 22.71
N THR A 16 -3.32 27.28 23.67
CA THR A 16 -3.65 25.99 24.30
C THR A 16 -4.24 25.01 23.28
N ILE A 17 -5.20 25.47 22.46
CA ILE A 17 -5.79 24.65 21.40
C ILE A 17 -4.75 24.26 20.36
N GLY A 18 -3.93 25.22 19.91
CA GLY A 18 -2.84 24.95 18.97
C GLY A 18 -1.84 23.94 19.49
N LEU A 19 -1.48 24.00 20.78
CA LEU A 19 -0.61 23.03 21.43
C LEU A 19 -1.27 21.64 21.53
N CYS A 20 -2.56 21.57 21.85
CA CYS A 20 -3.30 20.30 21.87
C CYS A 20 -3.34 19.65 20.48
N LEU A 21 -3.67 20.43 19.43
CA LEU A 21 -3.65 19.96 18.05
C LEU A 21 -2.26 19.49 17.63
N ALA A 22 -1.22 20.26 17.96
CA ALA A 22 0.16 19.87 17.68
C ALA A 22 0.57 18.58 18.36
N ARG A 23 0.16 18.36 19.62
CA ARG A 23 0.44 17.11 20.34
C ARG A 23 -0.24 15.92 19.68
N MET A 24 -1.49 16.07 19.25
CA MET A 24 -2.20 15.02 18.50
C MET A 24 -1.49 14.73 17.17
N LEU A 25 -1.11 15.77 16.44
CA LEU A 25 -0.42 15.63 15.16
C LEU A 25 0.97 15.00 15.33
N ASN A 26 1.75 15.41 16.33
CA ASN A 26 3.05 14.82 16.63
C ASN A 26 2.91 13.37 17.08
N ALA A 27 1.91 13.03 17.89
CA ALA A 27 1.67 11.64 18.28
C ALA A 27 1.43 10.74 17.05
N PHE A 28 0.78 11.26 16.01
CA PHE A 28 0.51 10.55 14.76
C PHE A 28 1.70 10.56 13.78
N LEU A 29 2.38 11.70 13.61
CA LEU A 29 3.45 11.89 12.62
C LEU A 29 4.87 11.67 13.17
N ALA A 30 5.03 11.34 14.46
CA ALA A 30 6.34 11.12 15.05
C ALA A 30 7.12 10.02 14.31
N ILE A 31 8.34 10.35 13.92
CA ILE A 31 9.28 9.40 13.34
C ILE A 31 9.98 8.67 14.48
N LYS A 32 9.86 7.34 14.51
CA LYS A 32 10.65 6.49 15.42
C LYS A 32 11.59 5.65 14.59
N ILE A 33 12.86 5.61 15.02
CA ILE A 33 13.93 4.90 14.34
C ILE A 33 14.55 3.94 15.35
N SER A 34 14.71 2.68 14.95
CA SER A 34 15.49 1.70 15.72
C SER A 34 16.18 0.72 14.78
N GLU A 35 17.24 0.07 15.26
CA GLU A 35 18.00 -0.89 14.44
C GLU A 35 17.25 -2.21 14.23
N LYS A 36 17.35 -2.77 13.02
CA LYS A 36 16.83 -4.12 12.73
C LYS A 36 17.85 -5.18 13.11
N LYS A 37 17.35 -6.31 13.65
CA LYS A 37 18.14 -7.54 13.81
C LYS A 37 18.09 -8.36 12.52
N LEU A 38 18.85 -7.94 11.51
CA LEU A 38 18.84 -8.59 10.20
C LEU A 38 19.51 -9.97 10.22
N PRO A 39 19.09 -10.89 9.32
CA PRO A 39 19.82 -12.12 9.05
C PRO A 39 21.30 -11.85 8.75
N LYS A 40 22.20 -12.60 9.39
CA LYS A 40 23.61 -12.61 9.03
C LYS A 40 23.85 -13.78 8.07
N LEU A 41 23.88 -13.46 6.78
CA LEU A 41 24.16 -14.41 5.71
C LEU A 41 25.66 -14.75 5.70
N SER A 42 26.14 -15.49 6.70
CA SER A 42 27.43 -16.19 6.63
C SER A 42 27.18 -17.66 6.32
N GLU A 43 28.20 -18.37 5.81
CA GLU A 43 28.21 -19.85 5.80
C GLU A 43 28.16 -20.36 7.24
N GLN A 44 26.96 -20.38 7.84
CA GLN A 44 26.76 -21.17 9.04
C GLN A 44 26.71 -22.62 8.60
N GLU A 45 27.72 -23.38 9.00
CA GLU A 45 27.63 -24.83 9.02
C GLU A 45 26.43 -25.19 9.89
N ILE A 46 25.38 -25.73 9.27
CA ILE A 46 24.32 -26.40 10.01
C ILE A 46 24.94 -27.71 10.53
N GLY A 47 25.66 -27.63 11.65
CA GLY A 47 26.30 -28.80 12.27
C GLY A 47 25.32 -29.88 12.74
N LYS A 48 24.00 -29.64 12.62
CA LYS A 48 22.93 -30.56 13.00
C LYS A 48 22.07 -30.91 11.78
N ARG A 49 22.15 -32.16 11.32
CA ARG A 49 21.23 -32.67 10.30
C ARG A 49 19.80 -32.73 10.86
N TYR A 50 18.86 -32.10 10.18
CA TYR A 50 17.43 -32.23 10.45
C TYR A 50 16.79 -33.17 9.42
N PRO A 51 15.72 -33.90 9.78
CA PRO A 51 14.98 -34.70 8.80
C PRO A 51 14.31 -33.81 7.75
N ALA A 52 13.96 -34.40 6.61
CA ALA A 52 13.11 -33.77 5.60
C ALA A 52 11.83 -33.21 6.24
N LEU A 53 11.42 -32.02 5.85
CA LEU A 53 10.15 -31.45 6.31
C LEU A 53 9.00 -32.35 5.84
N ALA A 54 8.07 -32.69 6.73
CA ALA A 54 6.98 -33.62 6.41
C ALA A 54 6.02 -33.05 5.36
N PHE A 55 5.83 -31.74 5.34
CA PHE A 55 4.90 -31.05 4.44
C PHE A 55 5.65 -30.05 3.55
N ARG A 56 5.74 -30.36 2.26
CA ARG A 56 6.47 -29.55 1.26
C ARG A 56 5.47 -29.18 0.17
N MET A 57 4.90 -27.98 0.31
CA MET A 57 3.81 -27.49 -0.51
C MET A 57 4.29 -26.45 -1.53
N VAL A 58 3.64 -26.42 -2.69
CA VAL A 58 3.84 -25.42 -3.74
C VAL A 58 2.50 -24.85 -4.21
N ASP A 59 2.49 -23.63 -4.77
CA ASP A 59 1.32 -23.07 -5.48
C ASP A 59 1.14 -23.70 -6.87
N MET A 60 0.09 -23.33 -7.63
CA MET A 60 -0.15 -23.84 -8.99
C MET A 60 0.77 -23.25 -10.07
N GLY A 61 1.83 -22.52 -9.70
CA GLY A 61 2.66 -21.79 -10.66
C GLY A 61 1.83 -20.97 -11.67
N GLY A 62 2.23 -21.01 -12.94
CA GLY A 62 1.58 -20.37 -14.08
C GLY A 62 0.39 -21.13 -14.68
N VAL A 63 -0.01 -22.29 -14.13
CA VAL A 63 -1.04 -23.15 -14.74
C VAL A 63 -2.36 -22.40 -14.93
N GLY A 64 -2.83 -22.29 -16.18
CA GLY A 64 -4.09 -21.60 -16.48
C GLY A 64 -4.04 -20.08 -16.34
N ILE A 65 -2.85 -19.47 -16.22
CA ILE A 65 -2.67 -18.03 -16.36
C ILE A 65 -2.44 -17.72 -17.84
N ASP A 66 -3.30 -16.90 -18.42
CA ASP A 66 -3.21 -16.55 -19.84
C ASP A 66 -2.27 -15.36 -20.09
N VAL A 67 -1.36 -15.53 -21.05
CA VAL A 67 -0.36 -14.53 -21.49
C VAL A 67 -0.87 -13.71 -22.67
N ASP A 68 -2.04 -13.08 -22.51
CA ASP A 68 -2.60 -12.18 -23.51
C ASP A 68 -1.85 -10.85 -23.57
N LYS A 69 -1.03 -10.68 -24.61
CA LYS A 69 -0.24 -9.48 -24.88
C LYS A 69 -1.07 -8.20 -24.94
N ALA A 70 -2.33 -8.26 -25.40
CA ALA A 70 -3.17 -7.08 -25.53
C ALA A 70 -3.59 -6.50 -24.17
N ASN A 71 -3.68 -7.36 -23.15
CA ASN A 71 -4.20 -7.06 -21.83
C ASN A 71 -3.15 -7.21 -20.71
N TRP A 72 -1.86 -7.19 -21.05
CA TRP A 72 -0.74 -7.26 -20.11
C TRP A 72 -0.05 -5.90 -19.93
N GLY A 73 0.48 -5.64 -18.74
CA GLY A 73 1.30 -4.46 -18.39
C GLY A 73 0.52 -3.22 -17.96
N LYS A 74 -0.76 -3.35 -17.59
CA LYS A 74 -1.65 -2.21 -17.28
C LYS A 74 -2.61 -2.49 -16.12
N ASP A 75 -2.33 -3.49 -15.29
CA ASP A 75 -3.28 -4.01 -14.32
C ASP A 75 -2.63 -4.27 -12.97
N TYR A 76 -2.88 -3.34 -12.03
CA TYR A 76 -2.45 -3.43 -10.63
C TYR A 76 -3.37 -4.29 -9.76
N SER A 77 -4.38 -4.97 -10.33
CA SER A 77 -5.20 -5.90 -9.55
C SER A 77 -4.39 -7.09 -9.04
N HIS A 78 -4.81 -7.62 -7.89
CA HIS A 78 -4.22 -8.82 -7.31
C HIS A 78 -4.89 -10.11 -7.83
N ASN A 79 -5.91 -9.98 -8.69
CA ASN A 79 -6.49 -11.10 -9.38
C ASN A 79 -5.60 -11.52 -10.56
N ILE A 80 -4.97 -12.69 -10.46
CA ILE A 80 -4.08 -13.23 -11.49
C ILE A 80 -4.81 -13.69 -12.78
N ARG A 81 -6.14 -13.62 -12.80
CA ARG A 81 -7.02 -14.08 -13.89
C ARG A 81 -6.77 -15.53 -14.32
N ARG A 82 -6.51 -16.40 -13.34
CA ARG A 82 -6.37 -17.83 -13.57
C ARG A 82 -7.69 -18.39 -14.12
N PHE A 83 -7.59 -19.25 -15.12
CA PHE A 83 -8.72 -19.89 -15.79
C PHE A 83 -9.67 -18.90 -16.48
N GLU A 84 -9.21 -17.70 -16.84
CA GLU A 84 -10.07 -16.67 -17.47
C GLU A 84 -10.67 -17.15 -18.80
N LYS A 85 -9.86 -17.78 -19.65
CA LYS A 85 -10.31 -18.37 -20.93
C LYS A 85 -11.03 -19.72 -20.78
N VAL A 86 -10.98 -20.32 -19.58
CA VAL A 86 -11.56 -21.63 -19.30
C VAL A 86 -12.99 -21.45 -18.79
N PHE A 87 -13.20 -20.61 -17.78
CA PHE A 87 -14.53 -20.43 -17.20
C PHE A 87 -15.38 -19.44 -18.01
N LEU A 88 -16.54 -19.93 -18.45
CA LEU A 88 -17.55 -19.18 -19.19
C LEU A 88 -18.63 -18.68 -18.21
N LYS A 89 -19.23 -17.53 -18.53
CA LYS A 89 -20.31 -16.95 -17.72
C LYS A 89 -21.59 -17.80 -17.79
N GLU A 90 -21.92 -18.26 -19.00
CA GLU A 90 -23.11 -19.05 -19.32
C GLU A 90 -22.77 -20.52 -19.60
N GLU A 91 -23.81 -21.36 -19.70
CA GLU A 91 -23.67 -22.76 -20.16
C GLU A 91 -22.87 -22.80 -21.49
N PRO A 92 -21.88 -23.71 -21.63
CA PRO A 92 -21.60 -24.89 -20.80
C PRO A 92 -20.70 -24.62 -19.56
N PHE A 93 -20.48 -23.35 -19.18
CA PHE A 93 -19.66 -22.86 -18.06
C PHE A 93 -18.15 -23.13 -18.15
N ILE A 94 -17.73 -24.08 -18.97
CA ILE A 94 -16.33 -24.37 -19.25
C ILE A 94 -16.12 -24.45 -20.75
N ASN A 95 -15.04 -23.84 -21.25
CA ASN A 95 -14.52 -24.11 -22.57
C ASN A 95 -13.69 -25.40 -22.53
N PRO A 96 -14.15 -26.52 -23.14
CA PRO A 96 -13.49 -27.82 -23.00
C PRO A 96 -12.09 -27.85 -23.63
N ILE A 97 -11.88 -27.17 -24.75
CA ILE A 97 -10.58 -27.11 -25.42
C ILE A 97 -9.59 -26.33 -24.55
N ALA A 98 -10.01 -25.17 -24.03
CA ALA A 98 -9.16 -24.38 -23.14
C ALA A 98 -8.84 -25.15 -21.85
N PHE A 99 -9.79 -25.92 -21.32
CA PHE A 99 -9.53 -26.79 -20.18
C PHE A 99 -8.49 -27.86 -20.50
N ASP A 100 -8.65 -28.61 -21.58
CA ASP A 100 -7.73 -29.72 -21.86
C ASP A 100 -6.27 -29.23 -21.99
N ASN A 101 -6.05 -28.05 -22.59
CA ASN A 101 -4.74 -27.41 -22.62
C ASN A 101 -4.22 -27.11 -21.20
N VAL A 102 -5.03 -26.46 -20.36
CA VAL A 102 -4.68 -26.15 -18.97
C VAL A 102 -4.44 -27.42 -18.15
N TYR A 103 -5.15 -28.51 -18.46
CA TYR A 103 -4.96 -29.80 -17.82
C TYR A 103 -3.62 -30.43 -18.19
N GLN A 104 -3.18 -30.33 -19.44
CA GLN A 104 -1.83 -30.77 -19.81
C GLN A 104 -0.75 -29.94 -19.10
N ASP A 105 -0.91 -28.61 -19.04
CA ASP A 105 0.00 -27.73 -18.29
C ASP A 105 0.04 -28.12 -16.81
N PHE A 106 -1.12 -28.40 -16.21
CA PHE A 106 -1.21 -28.88 -14.83
C PHE A 106 -0.44 -30.21 -14.64
N CYS A 107 -0.64 -31.18 -15.53
CA CYS A 107 0.05 -32.46 -15.46
C CYS A 107 1.58 -32.29 -15.51
N HIS A 108 2.08 -31.50 -16.48
CA HIS A 108 3.50 -31.18 -16.60
C HIS A 108 4.05 -30.48 -15.36
N TYR A 109 3.27 -29.56 -14.78
CA TYR A 109 3.67 -28.84 -13.56
C TYR A 109 3.74 -29.79 -12.36
N ILE A 110 2.74 -30.64 -12.16
CA ILE A 110 2.71 -31.63 -11.08
C ILE A 110 3.88 -32.60 -11.20
N ASP A 111 4.17 -33.10 -12.39
CA ASP A 111 5.31 -34.00 -12.62
C ASP A 111 6.62 -33.32 -12.19
N ARG A 112 6.84 -32.08 -12.68
CA ARG A 112 8.00 -31.28 -12.30
C ARG A 112 8.10 -31.07 -10.79
N MET A 113 7.01 -30.67 -10.12
CA MET A 113 7.04 -30.36 -8.69
C MET A 113 7.22 -31.62 -7.84
N SER A 114 6.60 -32.74 -8.24
CA SER A 114 6.80 -34.04 -7.59
C SER A 114 8.25 -34.51 -7.70
N ASP A 115 8.88 -34.35 -8.87
CA ASP A 115 10.29 -34.71 -9.10
C ASP A 115 11.26 -33.87 -8.25
N LEU A 116 10.89 -32.61 -7.95
CA LEU A 116 11.60 -31.75 -7.00
C LEU A 116 11.38 -32.14 -5.54
N GLY A 117 10.48 -33.09 -5.27
CA GLY A 117 10.19 -33.62 -3.94
C GLY A 117 9.07 -32.91 -3.20
N PHE A 118 8.30 -32.02 -3.85
CA PHE A 118 7.07 -31.50 -3.28
C PHE A 118 6.02 -32.61 -3.12
N ASN A 119 5.27 -32.58 -2.02
CA ASN A 119 4.26 -33.60 -1.69
C ASN A 119 2.88 -33.01 -1.36
N ALA A 120 2.70 -31.72 -1.62
CA ALA A 120 1.42 -31.02 -1.49
C ALA A 120 1.33 -29.88 -2.52
N ILE A 121 0.10 -29.57 -2.95
CA ILE A 121 -0.17 -28.45 -3.86
C ILE A 121 -1.38 -27.67 -3.38
N GLU A 122 -1.25 -26.34 -3.41
CA GLU A 122 -2.35 -25.40 -3.21
C GLU A 122 -3.13 -25.21 -4.53
N ILE A 123 -4.45 -25.35 -4.46
CA ILE A 123 -5.37 -25.19 -5.60
C ILE A 123 -6.52 -24.25 -5.18
N PRO A 124 -6.72 -23.10 -5.84
CA PRO A 124 -7.74 -22.14 -5.45
C PRO A 124 -9.17 -22.63 -5.78
N GLY A 125 -10.07 -22.41 -4.83
CA GLY A 125 -11.51 -22.67 -4.97
C GLY A 125 -12.15 -23.15 -3.67
N PHE A 126 -13.39 -22.69 -3.40
CA PHE A 126 -14.19 -23.17 -2.26
C PHE A 126 -15.69 -23.05 -2.56
N LEU A 127 -16.23 -21.83 -2.60
CA LEU A 127 -17.67 -21.61 -2.84
C LEU A 127 -18.13 -22.11 -4.21
N GLU A 128 -17.22 -22.12 -5.18
CA GLU A 128 -17.45 -22.61 -6.54
C GLU A 128 -17.80 -24.11 -6.59
N PHE A 129 -17.66 -24.84 -5.48
CA PHE A 129 -17.91 -26.27 -5.38
C PHE A 129 -19.12 -26.64 -4.52
N ILE A 130 -19.77 -25.67 -3.88
CA ILE A 130 -20.67 -25.89 -2.75
C ILE A 130 -22.11 -25.48 -3.10
N ASP A 131 -23.06 -26.37 -2.85
CA ASP A 131 -24.49 -26.11 -3.12
C ASP A 131 -25.28 -25.79 -1.84
N PHE A 132 -24.67 -26.01 -0.66
CA PHE A 132 -25.31 -25.83 0.66
C PHE A 132 -26.59 -26.65 0.81
N LYS A 133 -26.56 -27.93 0.43
CA LYS A 133 -27.65 -28.91 0.58
C LYS A 133 -28.20 -28.87 2.01
N GLY A 134 -29.49 -28.56 2.11
CA GLY A 134 -30.21 -28.37 3.38
C GLY A 134 -30.53 -26.91 3.68
N TYR A 135 -29.95 -25.97 2.92
CA TYR A 135 -30.26 -24.55 2.97
C TYR A 135 -30.87 -24.07 1.64
N GLU A 136 -31.87 -23.20 1.72
CA GLU A 136 -32.50 -22.57 0.55
C GLU A 136 -31.69 -21.35 0.06
N ILE A 137 -30.39 -21.53 -0.19
CA ILE A 137 -29.49 -20.46 -0.66
C ILE A 137 -29.63 -20.26 -2.18
N TYR A 138 -29.63 -21.34 -2.95
CA TYR A 138 -29.81 -21.31 -4.40
C TYR A 138 -31.20 -21.82 -4.76
N SER A 139 -31.94 -21.07 -5.59
CA SER A 139 -33.20 -21.55 -6.16
C SER A 139 -32.96 -22.69 -7.16
N GLN A 140 -34.00 -23.48 -7.44
CA GLN A 140 -33.89 -24.59 -8.41
C GLN A 140 -33.51 -24.13 -9.82
N ASP A 141 -34.00 -22.95 -10.24
CA ASP A 141 -33.68 -22.34 -11.54
C ASP A 141 -32.34 -21.59 -11.55
N SER A 142 -31.61 -21.61 -10.44
CA SER A 142 -30.34 -20.91 -10.32
C SER A 142 -29.25 -21.54 -11.19
N LEU A 143 -28.43 -20.71 -11.82
CA LEU A 143 -27.26 -21.17 -12.57
C LEU A 143 -26.12 -21.65 -11.65
N TYR A 144 -26.16 -21.33 -10.34
CA TYR A 144 -25.11 -21.68 -9.39
C TYR A 144 -24.89 -23.20 -9.28
N PRO A 145 -25.89 -24.04 -8.90
CA PRO A 145 -25.67 -25.49 -8.78
C PRO A 145 -25.27 -26.15 -10.10
N LYS A 146 -25.81 -25.67 -11.24
CA LYS A 146 -25.41 -26.16 -12.57
C LYS A 146 -23.94 -25.88 -12.85
N ARG A 147 -23.49 -24.65 -12.60
CA ARG A 147 -22.08 -24.25 -12.74
C ARG A 147 -21.18 -25.03 -11.78
N HIS A 148 -21.57 -25.17 -10.51
CA HIS A 148 -20.80 -25.92 -9.53
C HIS A 148 -20.64 -27.39 -9.94
N ALA A 149 -21.68 -28.03 -10.47
CA ALA A 149 -21.59 -29.41 -10.95
C ALA A 149 -20.52 -29.58 -12.05
N VAL A 150 -20.48 -28.64 -13.01
CA VAL A 150 -19.47 -28.62 -14.08
C VAL A 150 -18.07 -28.35 -13.52
N LEU A 151 -17.92 -27.36 -12.65
CA LEU A 151 -16.63 -27.06 -12.01
C LEU A 151 -16.13 -28.22 -11.15
N ARG A 152 -17.02 -28.92 -10.42
CA ARG A 152 -16.64 -30.11 -9.65
C ARG A 152 -16.08 -31.21 -10.55
N HIS A 153 -16.69 -31.46 -11.70
CA HIS A 153 -16.19 -32.44 -12.65
C HIS A 153 -14.79 -32.08 -13.16
N PHE A 154 -14.57 -30.81 -13.51
CA PHE A 154 -13.28 -30.29 -13.96
C PHE A 154 -12.19 -30.42 -12.89
N TYR A 155 -12.44 -29.90 -11.68
CA TYR A 155 -11.43 -29.86 -10.61
C TYR A 155 -11.09 -31.26 -10.11
N LYS A 156 -12.04 -32.20 -10.17
CA LYS A 156 -11.78 -33.61 -9.85
C LYS A 156 -10.62 -34.17 -10.68
N ARG A 157 -10.49 -33.82 -11.97
CA ARG A 157 -9.36 -34.27 -12.81
C ARG A 157 -8.02 -33.77 -12.25
N PHE A 158 -7.92 -32.51 -11.83
CA PHE A 158 -6.69 -32.00 -11.19
C PHE A 158 -6.38 -32.77 -9.89
N PHE A 159 -7.38 -32.96 -9.03
CA PHE A 159 -7.18 -33.64 -7.76
C PHE A 159 -6.78 -35.11 -7.92
N ASP A 160 -7.38 -35.81 -8.89
CA ASP A 160 -7.04 -37.19 -9.23
C ASP A 160 -5.59 -37.31 -9.67
N TYR A 161 -5.14 -36.47 -10.62
CA TYR A 161 -3.77 -36.54 -11.14
C TYR A 161 -2.73 -36.20 -10.06
N ALA A 162 -2.94 -35.12 -9.31
CA ALA A 162 -2.04 -34.75 -8.22
C ALA A 162 -1.94 -35.86 -7.15
N SER A 163 -3.08 -36.48 -6.79
CA SER A 163 -3.09 -37.60 -5.84
C SER A 163 -2.36 -38.83 -6.38
N GLN A 164 -2.50 -39.15 -7.67
CA GLN A 164 -1.77 -40.25 -8.32
C GLN A 164 -0.25 -40.04 -8.28
N LYS A 165 0.20 -38.78 -8.31
CA LYS A 165 1.61 -38.38 -8.17
C LYS A 165 2.06 -38.23 -6.72
N GLY A 166 1.22 -38.63 -5.75
CA GLY A 166 1.55 -38.57 -4.33
C GLY A 166 1.47 -37.16 -3.73
N MET A 167 0.88 -36.19 -4.44
CA MET A 167 0.69 -34.84 -3.93
C MET A 167 -0.64 -34.70 -3.19
N GLN A 168 -0.58 -34.14 -1.99
CA GLN A 168 -1.76 -33.78 -1.21
C GLN A 168 -2.41 -32.51 -1.78
N CYS A 169 -3.66 -32.61 -2.23
CA CYS A 169 -4.43 -31.47 -2.74
C CYS A 169 -4.99 -30.64 -1.59
N ILE A 170 -4.65 -29.35 -1.54
CA ILE A 170 -5.12 -28.41 -0.53
C ILE A 170 -5.87 -27.27 -1.22
N LEU A 171 -7.14 -27.07 -0.86
CA LEU A 171 -7.92 -25.96 -1.39
C LEU A 171 -7.43 -24.62 -0.82
N TYR A 172 -7.66 -23.52 -1.52
CA TYR A 172 -7.37 -22.16 -1.02
C TYR A 172 -8.59 -21.25 -1.13
N THR A 173 -8.88 -20.51 -0.07
CA THR A 173 -9.94 -19.50 -0.06
C THR A 173 -9.64 -18.30 0.85
N ASP A 174 -10.20 -17.16 0.47
CA ASP A 174 -10.26 -15.96 1.30
C ASP A 174 -11.60 -15.90 2.03
N MET A 175 -11.55 -15.85 3.36
CA MET A 175 -12.74 -15.72 4.20
C MET A 175 -12.92 -14.26 4.64
N VAL A 176 -14.15 -13.72 4.62
CA VAL A 176 -15.42 -14.43 4.40
C VAL A 176 -15.74 -14.51 2.91
N ALA A 177 -15.75 -15.72 2.34
CA ALA A 177 -16.12 -15.96 0.96
C ALA A 177 -17.62 -15.75 0.77
N ILE A 178 -18.02 -15.01 -0.28
CA ILE A 178 -19.41 -14.64 -0.55
C ILE A 178 -19.75 -14.65 -2.05
N ASN A 179 -21.05 -14.77 -2.34
CA ASN A 179 -21.69 -14.42 -3.61
C ASN A 179 -23.03 -13.71 -3.33
N SER A 180 -23.69 -13.18 -4.36
CA SER A 180 -24.94 -12.42 -4.18
C SER A 180 -26.05 -13.24 -3.50
N ALA A 181 -26.18 -14.53 -3.83
CA ALA A 181 -27.20 -15.40 -3.25
C ALA A 181 -26.97 -15.63 -1.75
N LEU A 182 -25.73 -15.90 -1.35
CA LEU A 182 -25.34 -16.11 0.04
C LEU A 182 -25.50 -14.82 0.86
N LYS A 183 -25.16 -13.65 0.31
CA LYS A 183 -25.42 -12.34 0.94
C LYS A 183 -26.91 -12.13 1.22
N LEU A 184 -27.77 -12.45 0.26
CA LEU A 184 -29.22 -12.34 0.42
C LEU A 184 -29.75 -13.31 1.49
N TYR A 185 -29.25 -14.55 1.48
CA TYR A 185 -29.60 -15.56 2.48
C TYR A 185 -29.27 -15.07 3.91
N PHE A 186 -28.04 -14.60 4.15
CA PHE A 186 -27.66 -14.08 5.47
C PHE A 186 -28.50 -12.87 5.88
N LYS A 187 -28.79 -11.95 4.96
CA LYS A 187 -29.67 -10.80 5.23
C LYS A 187 -31.07 -11.25 5.64
N LYS A 188 -31.66 -12.21 4.92
CA LYS A 188 -33.03 -12.68 5.16
C LYS A 188 -33.16 -13.52 6.43
N HIS A 189 -32.20 -14.42 6.69
CA HIS A 189 -32.32 -15.42 7.75
C HIS A 189 -31.58 -15.06 9.04
N LEU A 190 -30.49 -14.29 8.96
CA LEU A 190 -29.69 -13.90 10.11
C LEU A 190 -29.73 -12.39 10.39
N GLY A 191 -30.37 -11.59 9.53
CA GLY A 191 -30.41 -10.13 9.63
C GLY A 191 -29.12 -9.43 9.18
N GLY A 192 -28.13 -10.17 8.67
CA GLY A 192 -26.84 -9.64 8.23
C GLY A 192 -25.71 -10.68 8.24
N MET A 193 -24.50 -10.26 7.91
CA MET A 193 -23.28 -11.09 7.90
C MET A 193 -22.49 -10.93 9.20
N ASP A 194 -23.11 -11.28 10.33
CA ASP A 194 -22.52 -11.15 11.65
C ASP A 194 -21.60 -12.34 11.97
N VAL A 195 -20.29 -12.13 11.82
CA VAL A 195 -19.24 -13.14 12.06
C VAL A 195 -19.08 -13.54 13.53
N GLU A 196 -19.78 -12.87 14.45
CA GLU A 196 -19.82 -13.25 15.86
C GLU A 196 -20.91 -14.27 16.17
N ARG A 197 -21.80 -14.61 15.22
CA ARG A 197 -22.85 -15.62 15.42
C ARG A 197 -22.39 -17.02 15.04
N GLU A 198 -22.80 -18.02 15.82
CA GLU A 198 -22.45 -19.42 15.53
C GLU A 198 -23.24 -19.95 14.32
N GLU A 199 -24.50 -19.55 14.18
CA GLU A 199 -25.39 -19.91 13.06
C GLU A 199 -24.84 -19.43 11.72
N PHE A 200 -24.09 -18.32 11.73
CA PHE A 200 -23.38 -17.83 10.55
C PHE A 200 -22.32 -18.83 10.09
N TRP A 201 -21.52 -19.37 11.02
CA TRP A 201 -20.47 -20.32 10.71
C TRP A 201 -20.98 -21.73 10.42
N GLN A 202 -22.15 -22.12 10.93
CA GLN A 202 -22.80 -23.41 10.60
C GLN A 202 -23.09 -23.55 9.10
N VAL A 203 -23.40 -22.44 8.41
CA VAL A 203 -23.57 -22.45 6.94
C VAL A 203 -22.26 -22.84 6.24
N TYR A 204 -21.13 -22.28 6.69
CA TYR A 204 -19.81 -22.62 6.14
C TYR A 204 -19.32 -24.00 6.56
N GLN A 205 -19.67 -24.48 7.76
CA GLN A 205 -19.44 -25.87 8.15
C GLN A 205 -20.08 -26.81 7.15
N ARG A 206 -21.37 -26.60 6.86
CA ARG A 206 -22.09 -27.40 5.86
C ARG A 206 -21.44 -27.36 4.48
N GLY A 207 -21.01 -26.18 4.05
CA GLY A 207 -20.28 -26.04 2.79
C GLY A 207 -18.96 -26.82 2.77
N LEU A 208 -18.20 -26.77 3.86
CA LEU A 208 -16.94 -27.50 3.99
C LEU A 208 -17.14 -29.01 4.01
N GLU A 209 -18.20 -29.50 4.67
CA GLU A 209 -18.62 -30.90 4.62
C GLU A 209 -18.83 -31.36 3.18
N GLU A 210 -19.64 -30.61 2.42
CA GLU A 210 -19.90 -30.92 1.01
C GLU A 210 -18.63 -30.94 0.17
N ALA A 211 -17.74 -29.96 0.34
CA ALA A 211 -16.49 -29.89 -0.40
C ALA A 211 -15.63 -31.14 -0.16
N PHE A 212 -15.49 -31.59 1.09
CA PHE A 212 -14.74 -32.80 1.41
C PHE A 212 -15.45 -34.10 0.99
N ASP A 213 -16.77 -34.12 1.02
CA ASP A 213 -17.56 -35.29 0.60
C ASP A 213 -17.54 -35.46 -0.93
N TYR A 214 -17.57 -34.36 -1.69
CA TYR A 214 -17.40 -34.39 -3.15
C TYR A 214 -15.98 -34.73 -3.60
N PHE A 215 -14.97 -34.34 -2.82
CA PHE A 215 -13.56 -34.52 -3.17
C PHE A 215 -12.78 -35.23 -2.06
N PRO A 216 -12.88 -36.58 -1.95
CA PRO A 216 -12.11 -37.35 -0.97
C PRO A 216 -10.58 -37.22 -1.14
N GLN A 217 -10.12 -36.82 -2.33
CA GLN A 217 -8.73 -36.52 -2.70
C GLN A 217 -8.20 -35.27 -1.98
N VAL A 218 -9.06 -34.28 -1.72
CA VAL A 218 -8.68 -33.04 -1.04
C VAL A 218 -8.34 -33.35 0.41
N LYS A 219 -7.13 -32.96 0.86
CA LYS A 219 -6.59 -33.24 2.19
C LYS A 219 -6.71 -32.07 3.15
N GLY A 220 -7.15 -30.91 2.70
CA GLY A 220 -7.39 -29.76 3.56
C GLY A 220 -7.74 -28.50 2.80
N ILE A 221 -7.85 -27.40 3.54
CA ILE A 221 -8.12 -26.06 3.00
C ILE A 221 -7.24 -25.01 3.70
N ILE A 222 -6.70 -24.08 2.92
CA ILE A 222 -6.03 -22.86 3.38
C ILE A 222 -7.07 -21.76 3.50
N ILE A 223 -7.06 -21.09 4.65
CA ILE A 223 -7.93 -19.95 4.95
C ILE A 223 -7.07 -18.71 5.16
N ARG A 224 -7.30 -17.67 4.36
CA ARG A 224 -6.79 -16.31 4.60
C ARG A 224 -7.95 -15.40 5.00
N ILE A 225 -7.74 -14.53 5.98
CA ILE A 225 -8.73 -13.51 6.41
C ILE A 225 -8.19 -12.08 6.37
N GLY A 226 -6.88 -11.94 6.21
CA GLY A 226 -6.21 -10.65 6.36
C GLY A 226 -6.15 -9.81 5.09
N GLU A 227 -6.68 -10.31 3.97
CA GLU A 227 -6.85 -9.64 2.69
C GLU A 227 -8.13 -10.16 2.03
N ALA A 228 -8.97 -9.26 1.53
CA ALA A 228 -10.19 -9.56 0.78
C ALA A 228 -10.66 -8.30 0.02
N GLY A 229 -11.75 -8.43 -0.73
CA GLY A 229 -12.41 -7.32 -1.42
C GLY A 229 -12.14 -7.24 -2.92
N ALA A 230 -12.62 -6.16 -3.53
CA ALA A 230 -12.77 -6.03 -4.98
C ALA A 230 -11.46 -6.19 -5.79
N VAL A 231 -10.30 -5.86 -5.21
CA VAL A 231 -8.99 -6.00 -5.88
C VAL A 231 -8.61 -7.46 -6.19
N TYR A 232 -9.23 -8.43 -5.49
CA TYR A 232 -9.09 -9.86 -5.73
C TYR A 232 -10.24 -10.43 -6.57
N ASN A 233 -11.31 -9.68 -6.81
CA ASN A 233 -12.48 -10.18 -7.52
C ASN A 233 -12.21 -10.23 -9.03
N ARG A 234 -12.73 -11.28 -9.68
CA ARG A 234 -12.71 -11.36 -11.14
C ARG A 234 -13.87 -10.54 -11.72
N PRO A 235 -13.63 -9.61 -12.65
CA PRO A 235 -14.70 -8.86 -13.29
C PRO A 235 -15.77 -9.77 -13.90
N GLY A 236 -17.04 -9.55 -13.55
CA GLY A 236 -18.18 -10.30 -14.07
C GLY A 236 -18.30 -11.75 -13.58
N TYR A 237 -17.64 -12.11 -12.48
CA TYR A 237 -17.78 -13.39 -11.80
C TYR A 237 -18.31 -13.13 -10.38
N ASP A 238 -19.48 -13.66 -10.04
CA ASP A 238 -20.18 -13.37 -8.77
C ASP A 238 -19.67 -14.28 -7.63
N TYR A 239 -18.37 -14.21 -7.39
CA TYR A 239 -17.71 -14.79 -6.22
C TYR A 239 -16.64 -13.81 -5.75
N GLY A 240 -16.56 -13.60 -4.44
CA GLY A 240 -15.59 -12.72 -3.85
C GLY A 240 -15.45 -12.98 -2.36
N SER A 241 -14.78 -12.07 -1.67
CA SER A 241 -14.58 -12.14 -0.22
C SER A 241 -14.70 -10.77 0.43
N GLU A 242 -15.06 -10.78 1.72
CA GLU A 242 -15.22 -9.57 2.52
C GLU A 242 -14.31 -9.62 3.76
N LEU A 243 -13.65 -8.49 4.08
CA LEU A 243 -12.83 -8.33 5.29
C LEU A 243 -13.74 -8.19 6.53
N LEU A 244 -14.42 -9.26 6.96
CA LEU A 244 -15.34 -9.22 8.11
C LEU A 244 -14.73 -9.76 9.41
N VAL A 245 -13.82 -10.73 9.32
CA VAL A 245 -13.17 -11.34 10.49
C VAL A 245 -12.02 -10.45 10.96
N ARG A 246 -12.26 -9.63 12.00
CA ARG A 246 -11.33 -8.57 12.46
C ARG A 246 -10.96 -8.66 13.95
N THR A 247 -11.56 -9.58 14.69
CA THR A 247 -11.42 -9.71 16.16
C THR A 247 -10.87 -11.09 16.52
N ALA A 248 -10.23 -11.22 17.70
CA ALA A 248 -9.79 -12.53 18.18
C ALA A 248 -10.98 -13.50 18.35
N SER A 249 -12.14 -12.99 18.77
CA SER A 249 -13.38 -13.77 18.91
C SER A 249 -13.85 -14.35 17.58
N SER A 250 -14.02 -13.51 16.55
CA SER A 250 -14.45 -13.96 15.22
C SER A 250 -13.48 -14.96 14.58
N VAL A 251 -12.15 -14.79 14.75
CA VAL A 251 -11.16 -15.79 14.30
C VAL A 251 -11.36 -17.13 14.99
N LYS A 252 -11.53 -17.14 16.32
CA LYS A 252 -11.72 -18.38 17.08
C LYS A 252 -13.03 -19.08 16.71
N LYS A 253 -14.12 -18.35 16.53
CA LYS A 253 -15.42 -18.90 16.10
C LYS A 253 -15.31 -19.55 14.72
N MET A 254 -14.69 -18.85 13.76
CA MET A 254 -14.42 -19.40 12.43
C MET A 254 -13.59 -20.68 12.52
N LEU A 255 -12.41 -20.62 13.16
CA LEU A 255 -11.50 -21.75 13.19
C LEU A 255 -12.07 -22.95 13.94
N ARG A 256 -12.75 -22.77 15.07
CA ARG A 256 -13.43 -23.88 15.78
C ARG A 256 -14.48 -24.54 14.90
N SER A 257 -15.25 -23.75 14.17
CA SER A 257 -16.28 -24.26 13.26
C SER A 257 -15.67 -25.12 12.14
N PHE A 258 -14.63 -24.61 11.48
CA PHE A 258 -13.93 -25.33 10.43
C PHE A 258 -13.21 -26.57 10.96
N LEU A 259 -12.58 -26.48 12.15
CA LEU A 259 -11.85 -27.59 12.78
C LEU A 259 -12.76 -28.74 13.16
N GLN A 260 -13.99 -28.48 13.62
CA GLN A 260 -14.96 -29.55 13.94
C GLN A 260 -15.22 -30.45 12.73
N VAL A 261 -15.42 -29.86 11.55
CA VAL A 261 -15.61 -30.61 10.30
C VAL A 261 -14.32 -31.32 9.90
N ALA A 262 -13.18 -30.62 9.98
CA ALA A 262 -11.88 -31.13 9.59
C ALA A 262 -11.44 -32.34 10.43
N GLU A 263 -11.69 -32.31 11.74
CA GLU A 263 -11.43 -33.42 12.67
C GLU A 263 -12.25 -34.66 12.33
N SER A 264 -13.55 -34.50 12.09
CA SER A 264 -14.45 -35.61 11.73
C SER A 264 -14.05 -36.32 10.44
N ARG A 265 -13.40 -35.59 9.52
CA ARG A 265 -13.02 -36.08 8.19
C ARG A 265 -11.52 -36.32 8.04
N GLN A 266 -10.73 -36.07 9.08
CA GLN A 266 -9.26 -36.19 9.03
C GLN A 266 -8.66 -35.36 7.89
N ARG A 267 -8.94 -34.06 7.90
CA ARG A 267 -8.49 -33.08 6.89
C ARG A 267 -7.82 -31.90 7.58
N TYR A 268 -6.89 -31.22 6.92
CA TYR A 268 -6.21 -30.06 7.50
C TYR A 268 -7.01 -28.76 7.33
N ILE A 269 -7.01 -27.93 8.36
CA ILE A 269 -7.22 -26.49 8.25
C ILE A 269 -5.85 -25.83 8.32
N ILE A 270 -5.44 -25.19 7.22
CA ILE A 270 -4.21 -24.41 7.16
C ILE A 270 -4.59 -22.93 7.32
N PHE A 271 -4.40 -22.39 8.52
CA PHE A 271 -4.73 -20.99 8.79
C PHE A 271 -3.55 -20.09 8.40
N ARG A 272 -3.77 -19.23 7.41
CA ARG A 272 -2.78 -18.28 6.92
C ARG A 272 -2.83 -17.00 7.76
N THR A 273 -1.76 -16.73 8.49
CA THR A 273 -1.70 -15.62 9.46
C THR A 273 -1.59 -14.23 8.83
N TRP A 274 -1.20 -14.13 7.56
CA TRP A 274 -0.97 -12.88 6.84
C TRP A 274 -2.16 -11.90 6.94
N SER A 275 -1.87 -10.63 7.24
CA SER A 275 -2.86 -9.55 7.33
C SER A 275 -2.27 -8.18 7.00
N VAL A 276 -3.07 -7.32 6.37
CA VAL A 276 -2.72 -5.93 6.02
C VAL A 276 -2.77 -4.95 7.21
N GLY A 277 -2.80 -5.44 8.45
CA GLY A 277 -2.75 -4.58 9.64
C GLY A 277 -4.10 -4.04 10.11
N VAL A 278 -5.22 -4.58 9.63
CA VAL A 278 -6.57 -4.11 10.00
C VAL A 278 -7.11 -4.82 11.25
N GLY A 279 -7.69 -4.06 12.17
CA GLY A 279 -8.38 -4.57 13.36
C GLY A 279 -7.46 -5.13 14.46
N GLU A 280 -8.05 -5.76 15.49
CA GLU A 280 -7.29 -6.31 16.63
C GLU A 280 -6.27 -7.39 16.23
N ILE A 281 -6.53 -8.06 15.10
CA ILE A 281 -5.73 -9.18 14.60
C ILE A 281 -4.69 -8.75 13.57
N GLY A 282 -4.63 -7.46 13.19
CA GLY A 282 -3.81 -6.96 12.09
C GLY A 282 -2.33 -7.34 12.18
N HIS A 283 -1.81 -7.46 13.40
CA HIS A 283 -0.41 -7.81 13.67
C HIS A 283 -0.20 -9.28 14.08
N MET A 284 -1.19 -10.16 13.95
CA MET A 284 -1.06 -11.57 14.37
C MET A 284 0.07 -12.33 13.66
N HIS A 285 0.42 -11.92 12.44
CA HIS A 285 1.50 -12.52 11.66
C HIS A 285 2.90 -12.09 12.09
N THR A 286 3.05 -10.99 12.83
CA THR A 286 4.37 -10.40 13.17
C THR A 286 4.58 -10.16 14.66
N ASN A 287 3.53 -10.28 15.48
CA ASN A 287 3.59 -10.07 16.92
C ASN A 287 3.23 -11.36 17.70
N PRO A 288 4.20 -11.98 18.41
CA PRO A 288 3.96 -13.21 19.18
C PRO A 288 2.87 -13.10 20.25
N HIS A 289 2.67 -11.92 20.86
CA HIS A 289 1.63 -11.73 21.87
C HIS A 289 0.22 -11.74 21.23
N VAL A 290 0.07 -11.07 20.08
CA VAL A 290 -1.20 -11.09 19.33
C VAL A 290 -1.47 -12.49 18.78
N TYR A 291 -0.45 -13.16 18.26
CA TYR A 291 -0.54 -14.57 17.85
C TYR A 291 -1.07 -15.46 18.99
N GLU A 292 -0.48 -15.36 20.19
CA GLU A 292 -0.90 -16.16 21.35
C GLU A 292 -2.33 -15.83 21.79
N LYS A 293 -2.70 -14.54 21.84
CA LYS A 293 -4.08 -14.11 22.15
C LYS A 293 -5.12 -14.73 21.20
N VAL A 294 -4.79 -14.78 19.90
CA VAL A 294 -5.70 -15.21 18.84
C VAL A 294 -5.76 -16.74 18.71
N LEU A 295 -4.63 -17.43 18.80
CA LEU A 295 -4.53 -18.85 18.46
C LEU A 295 -4.15 -19.76 19.63
N GLY A 296 -3.63 -19.23 20.74
CA GLY A 296 -2.97 -20.02 21.79
C GLY A 296 -3.83 -21.07 22.48
N ASP A 297 -5.16 -20.93 22.44
CA ASP A 297 -6.15 -21.84 23.00
C ASP A 297 -6.79 -22.80 21.96
N LEU A 298 -6.34 -22.77 20.71
CA LEU A 298 -6.80 -23.67 19.66
C LEU A 298 -5.87 -24.88 19.57
N HIS A 299 -6.38 -26.07 19.87
CA HIS A 299 -5.59 -27.29 19.87
C HIS A 299 -6.27 -28.33 18.99
N SER A 300 -5.59 -28.69 17.90
CA SER A 300 -6.04 -29.75 16.99
C SER A 300 -4.86 -30.29 16.21
N GLU A 301 -4.80 -31.61 16.03
CA GLU A 301 -3.82 -32.25 15.15
C GLU A 301 -4.00 -31.88 13.67
N TRP A 302 -5.19 -31.38 13.34
CA TRP A 302 -5.60 -30.98 12.00
C TRP A 302 -5.43 -29.49 11.73
N LEU A 303 -4.93 -28.71 12.70
CA LEU A 303 -4.60 -27.30 12.52
C LEU A 303 -3.12 -27.13 12.16
N ILE A 304 -2.87 -26.46 11.03
CA ILE A 304 -1.54 -25.98 10.62
C ILE A 304 -1.60 -24.46 10.54
N VAL A 305 -0.60 -23.78 11.08
CA VAL A 305 -0.50 -22.31 10.98
C VAL A 305 0.59 -21.92 10.00
N SER A 306 0.20 -21.19 8.96
CA SER A 306 1.06 -20.72 7.87
C SER A 306 1.50 -19.27 8.10
N THR A 307 2.79 -19.01 8.01
CA THR A 307 3.39 -17.68 8.23
C THR A 307 4.60 -17.45 7.33
N LYS A 308 4.68 -16.25 6.74
CA LYS A 308 5.86 -15.79 5.97
C LYS A 308 7.14 -15.87 6.79
N PHE A 309 8.24 -16.27 6.16
CA PHE A 309 9.53 -16.43 6.83
C PHE A 309 10.08 -15.13 7.44
N CYS A 310 9.71 -13.97 6.91
CA CYS A 310 10.16 -12.66 7.41
C CYS A 310 9.04 -11.91 8.14
N LYS A 311 9.43 -10.89 8.91
CA LYS A 311 8.51 -10.03 9.65
C LYS A 311 7.89 -8.96 8.74
N GLY A 312 7.04 -9.36 7.79
CA GLY A 312 6.37 -8.47 6.85
C GLY A 312 5.99 -9.18 5.55
N ASP A 313 5.97 -8.44 4.45
CA ASP A 313 5.52 -8.92 3.14
C ASP A 313 6.67 -9.37 2.23
N TYR A 314 7.47 -10.34 2.68
CA TYR A 314 8.64 -10.82 1.93
C TYR A 314 9.71 -9.78 1.61
N TRP A 315 9.61 -8.53 2.07
CA TRP A 315 10.59 -7.48 1.76
C TRP A 315 12.02 -7.85 2.14
N SER A 316 12.97 -7.49 1.29
CA SER A 316 14.39 -7.44 1.65
C SER A 316 14.62 -6.50 2.82
N HIS A 317 15.70 -6.72 3.57
CA HIS A 317 16.03 -5.98 4.80
C HIS A 317 14.95 -6.10 5.90
N LEU A 318 14.33 -7.28 6.02
CA LEU A 318 13.49 -7.64 7.15
C LEU A 318 14.15 -8.71 8.03
N PRO A 319 13.90 -8.68 9.35
CA PRO A 319 14.25 -9.79 10.22
C PRO A 319 13.39 -11.01 9.95
N LEU A 320 13.85 -12.16 10.45
CA LEU A 320 13.03 -13.37 10.55
C LEU A 320 11.75 -13.10 11.34
N ASN A 321 10.67 -13.79 10.96
CA ASN A 321 9.39 -13.63 11.62
C ASN A 321 9.44 -14.16 13.07
N PRO A 322 9.18 -13.33 14.09
CA PRO A 322 9.31 -13.75 15.47
C PRO A 322 8.22 -14.74 15.90
N THR A 323 7.08 -14.79 15.21
CA THR A 323 6.00 -15.74 15.55
C THR A 323 6.38 -17.18 15.19
N LEU A 324 7.27 -17.39 14.21
CA LEU A 324 7.77 -18.72 13.82
C LEU A 324 8.79 -19.29 14.83
N LEU A 325 9.36 -18.45 15.70
CA LEU A 325 10.28 -18.86 16.77
C LEU A 325 9.55 -19.40 18.01
N THR A 326 8.21 -19.35 18.03
CA THR A 326 7.39 -19.66 19.22
C THR A 326 6.10 -20.40 18.85
N GLY A 327 5.28 -20.71 19.87
CA GLY A 327 3.96 -21.32 19.72
C GLY A 327 3.98 -22.86 19.73
N LYS A 328 2.79 -23.44 19.91
CA LYS A 328 2.59 -24.90 20.06
C LYS A 328 2.00 -25.61 18.83
N HIS A 329 1.47 -24.86 17.87
CA HIS A 329 0.82 -25.40 16.67
C HIS A 329 1.83 -25.93 15.65
N LYS A 330 1.41 -26.88 14.81
CA LYS A 330 2.15 -27.25 13.58
C LYS A 330 2.33 -26.00 12.72
N ARG A 331 3.56 -25.72 12.29
CA ARG A 331 3.89 -24.53 11.51
C ARG A 331 4.35 -24.89 10.10
N ILE A 332 3.84 -24.16 9.11
CA ILE A 332 4.47 -24.10 7.80
C ILE A 332 5.04 -22.71 7.56
N ILE A 333 6.25 -22.68 7.00
CA ILE A 333 6.95 -21.45 6.63
C ILE A 333 6.60 -21.11 5.19
N GLU A 334 6.10 -19.92 4.93
CA GLU A 334 5.90 -19.44 3.56
C GLU A 334 7.18 -18.81 3.02
N PHE A 335 7.58 -19.23 1.82
CA PHE A 335 8.72 -18.74 1.07
C PHE A 335 8.25 -18.25 -0.30
N GLN A 336 8.79 -17.13 -0.78
CA GLN A 336 8.48 -16.58 -2.09
C GLN A 336 9.67 -16.74 -3.02
N ALA A 337 9.53 -17.58 -4.06
CA ALA A 337 10.57 -17.84 -5.04
C ALA A 337 10.54 -16.84 -6.20
N ARG A 338 9.34 -16.43 -6.65
CA ARG A 338 9.15 -15.29 -7.56
C ARG A 338 8.97 -14.00 -6.75
N ARG A 339 10.05 -13.22 -6.65
CA ARG A 339 10.15 -12.06 -5.76
C ARG A 339 9.40 -10.84 -6.33
N GLU A 340 8.21 -10.54 -5.81
CA GLU A 340 7.34 -9.48 -6.35
C GLU A 340 7.91 -8.06 -6.20
N PHE A 341 8.65 -7.79 -5.12
CA PHE A 341 9.25 -6.49 -4.83
C PHE A 341 10.67 -6.33 -5.41
N GLU A 342 11.16 -7.36 -6.10
CA GLU A 342 12.53 -7.42 -6.60
C GLU A 342 12.51 -7.66 -8.12
N ALA A 343 11.98 -6.66 -8.84
CA ALA A 343 11.77 -6.69 -10.28
C ALA A 343 10.97 -7.91 -10.77
N PHE A 344 10.03 -8.41 -9.95
CA PHE A 344 9.26 -9.62 -10.22
C PHE A 344 10.12 -10.84 -10.60
N ASN A 345 11.38 -10.86 -10.14
CA ASN A 345 12.38 -11.87 -10.42
C ASN A 345 12.81 -12.01 -11.90
N VAL A 346 12.60 -10.97 -12.73
CA VAL A 346 13.03 -10.98 -14.15
C VAL A 346 14.52 -10.68 -14.33
N THR A 347 15.17 -10.18 -13.28
CA THR A 347 16.62 -9.99 -13.16
C THR A 347 17.23 -11.11 -12.31
N PRO A 348 18.55 -11.37 -12.41
CA PRO A 348 19.21 -12.32 -11.52
C PRO A 348 18.91 -11.97 -10.06
N ASN A 349 18.31 -12.91 -9.34
CA ASN A 349 17.92 -12.74 -7.94
C ASN A 349 17.76 -14.10 -7.24
N TYR A 350 18.87 -14.61 -6.72
CA TYR A 350 18.95 -15.91 -6.07
C TYR A 350 18.80 -15.81 -4.55
N ILE A 351 17.62 -16.16 -4.03
CA ILE A 351 17.26 -15.96 -2.61
C ILE A 351 17.56 -17.15 -1.71
N ALA A 352 18.14 -18.23 -2.23
CA ALA A 352 18.38 -19.45 -1.47
C ALA A 352 19.21 -19.23 -0.18
N PRO A 353 20.23 -18.34 -0.14
CA PRO A 353 20.93 -18.04 1.10
C PRO A 353 20.00 -17.57 2.24
N LEU A 354 19.00 -16.74 1.93
CA LEU A 354 18.00 -16.28 2.91
C LEU A 354 17.07 -17.41 3.34
N HIS A 355 16.59 -18.22 2.41
CA HIS A 355 15.68 -19.33 2.73
C HIS A 355 16.37 -20.39 3.59
N HIS A 356 17.63 -20.70 3.27
CA HIS A 356 18.47 -21.61 4.03
C HIS A 356 18.71 -21.09 5.45
N TYR A 357 19.13 -19.82 5.58
CA TYR A 357 19.30 -19.18 6.89
C TYR A 357 18.00 -19.19 7.71
N ALA A 358 16.87 -18.84 7.10
CA ALA A 358 15.58 -18.80 7.76
C ALA A 358 15.17 -20.17 8.28
N LEU A 359 15.17 -21.20 7.42
CA LEU A 359 14.77 -22.55 7.80
C LEU A 359 15.67 -23.10 8.93
N ALA A 360 16.99 -22.93 8.82
CA ALA A 360 17.94 -23.40 9.83
C ALA A 360 17.66 -22.78 11.22
N ASN A 361 17.40 -21.46 11.26
CA ASN A 361 17.09 -20.77 12.51
C ASN A 361 15.73 -21.19 13.10
N PHE A 362 14.72 -21.39 12.25
CA PHE A 362 13.40 -21.84 12.71
C PHE A 362 13.44 -23.28 13.22
N LEU A 363 14.12 -24.20 12.52
CA LEU A 363 14.27 -25.59 12.99
C LEU A 363 15.05 -25.68 14.30
N LYS A 364 16.04 -24.80 14.50
CA LYS A 364 16.78 -24.71 15.76
C LYS A 364 15.91 -24.21 16.92
N ALA A 365 15.05 -23.24 16.66
CA ALA A 365 14.26 -22.56 17.71
C ALA A 365 12.91 -23.24 18.00
N ASN A 366 12.30 -23.89 17.00
CA ASN A 366 10.93 -24.36 17.06
C ASN A 366 10.82 -25.80 16.52
N LYS A 367 10.56 -26.75 17.42
CA LYS A 367 10.35 -28.17 17.05
C LYS A 367 9.05 -28.42 16.28
N ASN A 368 8.14 -27.46 16.24
CA ASN A 368 6.83 -27.59 15.58
C ASN A 368 6.84 -27.12 14.12
N ILE A 369 8.01 -26.77 13.56
CA ILE A 369 8.14 -26.55 12.11
C ILE A 369 7.87 -27.88 11.41
N TYR A 370 6.69 -27.96 10.81
CA TYR A 370 6.15 -29.15 10.14
C TYR A 370 6.45 -29.14 8.63
N GLY A 371 6.55 -27.95 8.04
CA GLY A 371 6.64 -27.82 6.60
C GLY A 371 7.01 -26.45 6.06
N ALA A 372 6.99 -26.38 4.73
CA ALA A 372 7.18 -25.15 3.97
C ALA A 372 6.15 -25.06 2.84
N TRP A 373 5.76 -23.84 2.49
CA TRP A 373 4.96 -23.51 1.31
C TRP A 373 5.75 -22.55 0.42
N VAL A 374 6.05 -22.99 -0.80
CA VAL A 374 6.85 -22.24 -1.76
C VAL A 374 5.93 -21.60 -2.80
N TRP A 375 5.98 -20.27 -2.90
CA TRP A 375 5.25 -19.49 -3.89
C TRP A 375 6.11 -19.34 -5.13
N SER A 376 5.78 -20.11 -6.17
CA SER A 376 6.53 -20.14 -7.43
C SER A 376 6.03 -19.09 -8.44
N GLN A 377 4.78 -18.61 -8.32
CA GLN A 377 4.23 -17.61 -9.23
C GLN A 377 3.42 -16.52 -8.53
N SER A 378 2.70 -16.87 -7.47
CA SER A 378 1.75 -15.98 -6.81
C SER A 378 2.43 -14.82 -6.07
N GLY A 379 1.70 -13.72 -5.87
CA GLY A 379 2.20 -12.49 -5.22
C GLY A 379 2.17 -11.28 -6.15
N GLY A 380 1.79 -10.13 -5.58
CA GLY A 380 1.73 -8.82 -6.23
C GLY A 380 0.81 -8.71 -7.45
N PRO A 381 0.81 -7.54 -8.12
CA PRO A 381 0.09 -7.29 -9.35
C PRO A 381 0.78 -8.00 -10.53
N LEU A 382 0.53 -9.31 -10.66
CA LEU A 382 1.19 -10.16 -11.65
C LEU A 382 1.09 -9.63 -13.08
N ARG A 383 -0.05 -9.02 -13.45
CA ARG A 383 -0.31 -8.50 -14.79
C ARG A 383 0.22 -7.10 -15.05
N GLN A 384 0.70 -6.39 -14.03
CA GLN A 384 1.47 -5.17 -14.23
C GLN A 384 2.94 -5.48 -14.56
N GLY A 385 3.50 -6.49 -13.89
CA GLY A 385 4.91 -6.84 -14.03
C GLY A 385 5.26 -7.50 -15.37
N PRO A 386 6.51 -7.98 -15.51
CA PRO A 386 6.96 -8.80 -16.64
C PRO A 386 5.97 -9.92 -16.99
N MET A 387 5.75 -10.13 -18.29
CA MET A 387 4.93 -11.22 -18.82
C MET A 387 5.67 -12.55 -18.68
N MET A 388 5.67 -13.05 -17.44
CA MET A 388 6.39 -14.24 -17.03
C MET A 388 5.46 -15.12 -16.17
N THR A 389 5.30 -16.37 -16.60
CA THR A 389 4.54 -17.39 -15.87
C THR A 389 5.41 -18.63 -15.72
N TYR A 390 5.83 -18.95 -14.49
CA TYR A 390 6.66 -20.10 -14.17
C TYR A 390 5.86 -21.41 -14.27
N PRO A 391 6.34 -22.46 -14.98
CA PRO A 391 7.54 -22.55 -15.81
C PRO A 391 7.20 -22.53 -17.33
N PHE A 392 6.20 -21.76 -17.76
CA PHE A 392 5.64 -21.82 -19.12
C PHE A 392 6.03 -20.68 -20.05
N HIS A 393 6.24 -19.45 -19.54
CA HIS A 393 6.40 -18.27 -20.37
C HIS A 393 7.35 -17.23 -19.78
N GLY A 394 8.07 -16.51 -20.65
CA GLY A 394 9.04 -15.48 -20.27
C GLY A 394 10.32 -16.03 -19.64
N LEU A 395 11.16 -15.14 -19.11
CA LEU A 395 12.40 -15.52 -18.42
C LEU A 395 12.12 -15.95 -16.97
N TRP A 396 11.70 -17.21 -16.79
CA TRP A 396 11.41 -17.76 -15.48
C TRP A 396 12.59 -18.50 -14.82
N LEU A 397 13.75 -18.57 -15.48
CA LEU A 397 14.90 -19.36 -15.03
C LEU A 397 15.45 -18.92 -13.65
N TRP A 398 15.43 -17.63 -13.33
CA TRP A 398 15.81 -17.15 -12.00
C TRP A 398 14.86 -17.61 -10.90
N THR A 399 13.56 -17.67 -11.22
CA THR A 399 12.54 -18.25 -10.33
C THR A 399 12.76 -19.74 -10.18
N ASP A 400 13.17 -20.43 -11.24
CA ASP A 400 13.49 -21.87 -11.17
C ASP A 400 14.61 -22.19 -10.19
N ALA A 401 15.71 -21.43 -10.24
CA ALA A 401 16.81 -21.60 -9.30
C ALA A 401 16.33 -21.47 -7.84
N ASN A 402 15.42 -20.52 -7.58
CA ASN A 402 14.83 -20.31 -6.25
C ASN A 402 13.89 -21.45 -5.84
N VAL A 403 13.03 -21.93 -6.74
CA VAL A 403 12.12 -23.07 -6.50
C VAL A 403 12.93 -24.34 -6.22
N TYR A 404 13.91 -24.65 -7.07
CA TYR A 404 14.79 -25.81 -6.92
C TYR A 404 15.52 -25.77 -5.58
N ALA A 405 16.22 -24.67 -5.30
CA ALA A 405 17.00 -24.55 -4.07
C ALA A 405 16.12 -24.66 -2.83
N THR A 406 14.96 -24.00 -2.81
CA THR A 406 14.03 -24.06 -1.67
C THR A 406 13.44 -25.46 -1.49
N ALA A 407 13.15 -26.17 -2.58
CA ALA A 407 12.70 -27.57 -2.52
C ALA A 407 13.78 -28.48 -1.91
N ARG A 408 15.05 -28.33 -2.35
CA ARG A 408 16.19 -29.08 -1.80
C ARG A 408 16.42 -28.74 -0.32
N ILE A 409 16.37 -27.46 0.06
CA ILE A 409 16.49 -27.00 1.45
C ILE A 409 15.39 -27.64 2.35
N ALA A 410 14.16 -27.77 1.83
CA ALA A 410 13.06 -28.39 2.58
C ALA A 410 13.14 -29.92 2.65
N ALA A 411 13.68 -30.56 1.61
CA ALA A 411 13.83 -32.01 1.53
C ALA A 411 15.08 -32.53 2.27
N ASP A 412 16.15 -31.76 2.29
CA ASP A 412 17.38 -32.04 3.02
C ASP A 412 17.95 -30.76 3.66
N PRO A 413 17.42 -30.37 4.85
CA PRO A 413 17.89 -29.17 5.54
C PRO A 413 19.34 -29.26 6.05
N GLY A 414 20.00 -30.42 5.93
CA GLY A 414 21.39 -30.63 6.29
C GLY A 414 22.38 -30.40 5.14
N CYS A 415 21.90 -30.24 3.90
CA CYS A 415 22.72 -29.99 2.72
C CYS A 415 23.25 -28.54 2.71
N THR A 416 24.47 -28.36 2.21
CA THR A 416 25.11 -27.04 2.17
C THR A 416 24.57 -26.16 1.04
N LEU A 417 24.64 -24.84 1.23
CA LEU A 417 24.28 -23.84 0.22
C LEU A 417 24.97 -24.09 -1.12
N LYS A 418 26.26 -24.44 -1.06
CA LYS A 418 27.07 -24.69 -2.23
C LYS A 418 26.58 -25.90 -3.04
N GLU A 419 26.26 -27.01 -2.37
CA GLU A 419 25.87 -28.26 -3.03
C GLU A 419 24.63 -28.09 -3.92
N TYR A 420 23.51 -27.58 -3.39
CA TYR A 420 22.31 -27.43 -4.21
C TYR A 420 22.42 -26.30 -5.24
N THR A 421 23.23 -25.27 -4.99
CA THR A 421 23.48 -24.21 -5.98
C THR A 421 24.25 -24.79 -7.17
N GLU A 422 25.35 -25.50 -6.90
CA GLU A 422 26.12 -26.15 -7.94
C GLU A 422 25.34 -27.25 -8.67
N ASP A 423 24.50 -28.01 -7.96
CA ASP A 423 23.65 -29.04 -8.57
C ASP A 423 22.68 -28.43 -9.59
N TRP A 424 22.01 -27.32 -9.24
CA TRP A 424 21.14 -26.62 -10.19
C TRP A 424 21.94 -26.13 -11.40
N VAL A 425 23.09 -25.47 -11.16
CA VAL A 425 23.97 -24.98 -12.23
C VAL A 425 24.44 -26.12 -13.15
N LYS A 426 24.82 -27.27 -12.59
CA LYS A 426 25.23 -28.46 -13.37
C LYS A 426 24.11 -28.97 -14.27
N ASN A 427 22.87 -28.98 -13.76
CA ASN A 427 21.70 -29.45 -14.48
C ASN A 427 21.18 -28.44 -15.52
N THR A 428 21.47 -27.14 -15.33
CA THR A 428 21.01 -26.08 -16.23
C THR A 428 22.03 -25.74 -17.30
N PHE A 429 23.32 -25.65 -16.97
CA PHE A 429 24.37 -25.12 -17.84
C PHE A 429 25.45 -26.15 -18.23
N GLY A 430 25.45 -27.32 -17.59
CA GLY A 430 26.40 -28.41 -17.80
C GLY A 430 27.48 -28.50 -16.72
N LYS A 431 28.33 -29.52 -16.84
CA LYS A 431 29.24 -29.98 -15.75
C LYS A 431 30.66 -29.41 -15.80
N ASN A 432 30.97 -28.49 -16.73
CA ASN A 432 32.28 -27.84 -16.79
C ASN A 432 32.57 -27.11 -15.47
N SER A 433 33.72 -27.37 -14.85
CA SER A 433 34.04 -26.85 -13.51
C SER A 433 34.09 -25.31 -13.45
N GLN A 434 34.56 -24.65 -14.50
CA GLN A 434 34.58 -23.19 -14.58
C GLN A 434 33.16 -22.62 -14.71
N VAL A 435 32.31 -23.22 -15.56
CA VAL A 435 30.89 -22.86 -15.67
C VAL A 435 30.21 -22.98 -14.31
N VAL A 436 30.39 -24.11 -13.63
CA VAL A 436 29.79 -24.37 -12.32
C VAL A 436 30.22 -23.32 -11.30
N GLN A 437 31.53 -23.07 -11.19
CA GLN A 437 32.07 -22.10 -10.23
C GLN A 437 31.57 -20.68 -10.52
N LYS A 438 31.63 -20.23 -11.76
CA LYS A 438 31.32 -18.85 -12.17
C LYS A 438 29.82 -18.55 -12.13
N MET A 439 28.98 -19.48 -12.58
CA MET A 439 27.53 -19.30 -12.50
C MET A 439 27.03 -19.39 -11.05
N THR A 440 27.65 -20.22 -10.21
CA THR A 440 27.40 -20.22 -8.75
C THR A 440 27.77 -18.88 -8.13
N GLN A 441 28.92 -18.30 -8.50
CA GLN A 441 29.32 -16.96 -8.07
C GLN A 441 28.29 -15.91 -8.48
N LEU A 442 27.83 -15.92 -9.75
CA LEU A 442 26.82 -14.99 -10.25
C LEU A 442 25.52 -15.08 -9.43
N LEU A 443 25.02 -16.30 -9.20
CA LEU A 443 23.82 -16.51 -8.40
C LEU A 443 23.99 -15.95 -6.98
N LEU A 444 25.07 -16.29 -6.28
CA LEU A 444 25.29 -15.85 -4.90
C LEU A 444 25.46 -14.33 -4.75
N MET A 445 25.94 -13.63 -5.79
CA MET A 445 26.06 -12.16 -5.79
C MET A 445 24.73 -11.46 -6.11
N SER A 446 23.81 -12.14 -6.80
CA SER A 446 22.68 -11.50 -7.48
C SER A 446 21.66 -10.84 -6.56
N HIS A 447 21.28 -11.49 -5.46
CA HIS A 447 20.24 -10.98 -4.56
C HIS A 447 20.64 -9.68 -3.86
N GLU A 448 21.82 -9.63 -3.23
CA GLU A 448 22.29 -8.43 -2.53
C GLU A 448 22.48 -7.26 -3.50
N THR A 449 23.02 -7.55 -4.70
CA THR A 449 23.15 -6.56 -5.78
C THR A 449 21.80 -5.91 -6.10
N LEU A 450 20.77 -6.72 -6.34
CA LEU A 450 19.45 -6.22 -6.69
C LEU A 450 18.76 -5.52 -5.49
N ALA A 451 18.80 -6.12 -4.30
CA ALA A 451 18.13 -5.58 -3.11
C ALA A 451 18.70 -4.22 -2.70
N SER A 452 20.03 -4.05 -2.72
CA SER A 452 20.68 -2.76 -2.47
C SER A 452 20.44 -1.75 -3.61
N GLY A 453 20.29 -2.24 -4.84
CA GLY A 453 19.90 -1.44 -6.00
C GLY A 453 18.46 -0.92 -5.98
N LEU A 454 17.52 -1.69 -5.44
CA LEU A 454 16.09 -1.31 -5.35
C LEU A 454 15.73 -0.58 -4.05
N THR A 455 16.63 -0.53 -3.07
CA THR A 455 16.39 0.15 -1.78
C THR A 455 17.44 1.22 -1.51
N ILE A 456 17.30 1.94 -0.39
CA ILE A 456 18.36 2.79 0.15
C ILE A 456 18.81 2.13 1.45
N PRO A 457 19.94 1.38 1.48
CA PRO A 457 20.32 0.55 2.62
C PRO A 457 20.37 1.28 3.96
N ALA A 458 20.86 2.54 3.98
CA ALA A 458 20.89 3.40 5.17
C ALA A 458 19.49 3.65 5.80
N PHE A 459 18.42 3.55 4.99
CA PHE A 459 17.02 3.57 5.43
C PHE A 459 16.49 2.15 5.66
N ALA A 460 16.66 1.26 4.69
CA ALA A 460 16.05 -0.07 4.66
C ALA A 460 16.50 -0.96 5.83
N LYS A 461 17.73 -0.78 6.33
CA LYS A 461 18.27 -1.53 7.48
C LYS A 461 17.72 -1.08 8.84
N LYS A 462 16.92 -0.01 8.88
CA LYS A 462 16.32 0.53 10.11
C LYS A 462 14.81 0.25 10.16
N TYR A 463 14.29 0.06 11.36
CA TYR A 463 12.85 0.11 11.62
C TYR A 463 12.45 1.57 11.70
N VAL A 464 11.59 1.98 10.78
CA VAL A 464 11.08 3.35 10.69
C VAL A 464 9.57 3.31 10.83
N THR A 465 9.02 4.08 11.76
CA THR A 465 7.58 4.35 11.80
C THR A 465 7.31 5.79 11.41
N GLY A 466 6.29 6.03 10.59
CA GLY A 466 5.82 7.37 10.21
C GLY A 466 4.32 7.30 9.88
N MET A 467 3.58 8.39 10.14
CA MET A 467 2.11 8.41 10.00
C MET A 467 1.40 7.29 10.78
N GLY A 468 1.91 6.93 11.96
CA GLY A 468 1.38 5.84 12.79
C GLY A 468 1.61 4.42 12.25
N LEU A 469 2.32 4.26 11.13
CA LEU A 469 2.54 2.97 10.45
C LEU A 469 4.03 2.64 10.34
N GLU A 470 4.35 1.34 10.26
CA GLU A 470 5.70 0.89 9.87
C GLU A 470 5.89 1.22 8.38
N VAL A 471 6.99 1.92 8.06
CA VAL A 471 7.34 2.24 6.67
C VAL A 471 8.14 1.07 6.10
N PRO A 472 7.68 0.43 5.00
CA PRO A 472 8.37 -0.71 4.42
C PRO A 472 9.81 -0.37 4.00
N PRO A 473 10.80 -1.27 4.19
CA PRO A 473 12.16 -1.05 3.70
C PRO A 473 12.26 -0.89 2.18
N VAL A 474 11.31 -1.45 1.44
CA VAL A 474 11.22 -1.33 -0.03
C VAL A 474 10.42 -0.11 -0.50
N ILE A 475 10.00 0.79 0.41
CA ILE A 475 9.09 1.90 0.05
C ILE A 475 9.63 2.80 -1.07
N TYR A 476 10.95 2.91 -1.19
CA TYR A 476 11.60 3.67 -2.27
C TYR A 476 11.25 3.12 -3.66
N CYS A 477 11.16 1.80 -3.79
CA CYS A 477 10.81 1.12 -5.03
C CYS A 477 9.83 -0.01 -4.74
N TYR A 478 8.54 0.29 -4.84
CA TYR A 478 7.46 -0.63 -4.47
C TYR A 478 6.88 -1.27 -5.71
N TRP A 479 7.16 -2.57 -5.91
CA TRP A 479 6.93 -3.30 -7.17
C TRP A 479 7.69 -2.67 -8.34
N ASP A 480 7.02 -1.84 -9.14
CA ASP A 480 7.58 -1.06 -10.25
C ASP A 480 7.44 0.46 -10.07
N PHE A 481 6.90 0.93 -8.95
CA PHE A 481 6.74 2.35 -8.65
C PHE A 481 7.97 2.93 -7.96
N LEU A 482 8.48 4.04 -8.50
CA LEU A 482 9.51 4.85 -7.87
C LEU A 482 8.88 5.95 -7.00
N GLU A 483 9.06 5.86 -5.69
CA GLU A 483 8.39 6.73 -4.71
C GLU A 483 9.19 8.01 -4.44
N SER A 484 8.53 9.16 -4.60
CA SER A 484 9.13 10.50 -4.41
C SER A 484 8.20 11.50 -3.72
N SER A 485 7.17 11.04 -2.99
CA SER A 485 6.35 11.94 -2.17
C SER A 485 7.19 12.71 -1.17
N THR A 486 6.71 13.90 -0.82
CA THR A 486 7.31 14.75 0.19
C THR A 486 7.46 14.02 1.53
N SER A 487 6.50 13.17 1.92
CA SER A 487 6.60 12.39 3.16
C SER A 487 7.73 11.37 3.11
N ILE A 488 7.78 10.50 2.08
CA ILE A 488 8.79 9.44 1.98
C ILE A 488 10.17 9.99 1.67
N GLY A 489 10.29 10.95 0.74
CA GLY A 489 11.56 11.61 0.44
C GLY A 489 12.17 12.27 1.69
N SER A 490 11.34 12.97 2.47
CA SER A 490 11.77 13.57 3.74
C SER A 490 12.22 12.52 4.76
N HIS A 491 11.47 11.42 4.93
CA HIS A 491 11.84 10.35 5.85
C HIS A 491 13.13 9.63 5.44
N ILE A 492 13.27 9.30 4.16
CA ILE A 492 14.47 8.66 3.61
C ILE A 492 15.70 9.49 3.92
N TYR A 493 15.69 10.78 3.56
CA TYR A 493 16.80 11.67 3.82
C TYR A 493 17.04 11.82 5.34
N PHE A 494 15.99 12.07 6.12
CA PHE A 494 16.11 12.26 7.58
C PHE A 494 16.78 11.08 8.28
N VAL A 495 16.49 9.85 7.86
CA VAL A 495 17.07 8.62 8.40
C VAL A 495 18.50 8.41 7.87
N ALA A 496 18.74 8.71 6.59
CA ALA A 496 20.02 8.46 5.92
C ALA A 496 21.08 9.56 6.15
N LYS A 497 20.70 10.78 6.58
CA LYS A 497 21.59 11.95 6.56
C LYS A 497 22.88 11.82 7.35
N LYS A 498 22.91 10.99 8.40
CA LYS A 498 24.14 10.71 9.18
C LYS A 498 25.16 9.87 8.41
N GLU A 499 24.72 9.13 7.41
CA GLU A 499 25.51 8.20 6.60
C GLU A 499 25.48 8.62 5.11
N LEU A 500 25.16 9.89 4.83
CA LEU A 500 24.86 10.36 3.47
C LEU A 500 25.97 10.08 2.44
N PRO A 501 27.27 10.32 2.72
CA PRO A 501 28.32 10.02 1.75
C PRO A 501 28.41 8.54 1.41
N GLU A 502 28.13 7.65 2.38
CA GLU A 502 28.08 6.21 2.14
C GLU A 502 26.83 5.84 1.34
N ALA A 503 25.65 6.36 1.72
CA ALA A 503 24.40 6.11 1.02
C ALA A 503 24.46 6.50 -0.47
N ILE A 504 25.17 7.58 -0.81
CA ILE A 504 25.41 7.99 -2.20
C ILE A 504 26.37 7.03 -2.92
N ARG A 505 27.48 6.61 -2.28
CA ARG A 505 28.41 5.64 -2.87
C ARG A 505 27.74 4.29 -3.12
N GLU A 506 27.02 3.79 -2.12
CA GLU A 506 26.27 2.54 -2.20
C GLU A 506 25.20 2.57 -3.30
N ALA A 507 24.68 3.74 -3.69
CA ALA A 507 23.69 3.86 -4.76
C ALA A 507 24.21 3.37 -6.12
N PHE A 508 25.50 3.56 -6.42
CA PHE A 508 26.12 3.19 -7.71
C PHE A 508 26.79 1.81 -7.69
N SER A 509 27.13 1.27 -6.51
CA SER A 509 27.80 -0.03 -6.40
C SER A 509 27.04 -1.19 -7.09
N PRO A 510 25.70 -1.28 -7.00
CA PRO A 510 24.92 -2.31 -7.71
C PRO A 510 25.06 -2.29 -9.24
N VAL A 511 25.32 -1.12 -9.83
CA VAL A 511 25.56 -0.98 -11.27
C VAL A 511 26.86 -1.67 -11.66
N GLU A 512 27.93 -1.41 -10.91
CA GLU A 512 29.24 -2.06 -11.12
C GLU A 512 29.18 -3.57 -10.85
N GLN A 513 28.47 -4.00 -9.82
CA GLN A 513 28.24 -5.43 -9.53
C GLN A 513 27.47 -6.12 -10.66
N THR A 514 26.49 -5.44 -11.27
CA THR A 514 25.77 -5.96 -12.45
C THR A 514 26.69 -6.08 -13.66
N ARG A 515 27.57 -5.11 -13.89
CA ARG A 515 28.61 -5.17 -14.94
C ARG A 515 29.57 -6.35 -14.71
N GLU A 516 29.89 -6.65 -13.46
CA GLU A 516 30.70 -7.82 -13.12
C GLU A 516 29.95 -9.14 -13.41
N MET A 517 28.67 -9.24 -13.06
CA MET A 517 27.85 -10.41 -13.43
C MET A 517 27.78 -10.62 -14.95
N LYS A 518 27.72 -9.54 -15.74
CA LYS A 518 27.81 -9.61 -17.22
C LYS A 518 29.13 -10.20 -17.70
N LYS A 519 30.26 -9.77 -17.11
CA LYS A 519 31.59 -10.33 -17.42
C LYS A 519 31.69 -11.80 -17.03
N ILE A 520 31.15 -12.17 -15.86
CA ILE A 520 31.10 -13.57 -15.41
C ILE A 520 30.39 -14.43 -16.44
N LEU A 521 29.18 -14.06 -16.86
CA LEU A 521 28.42 -14.81 -17.87
C LEU A 521 29.19 -14.91 -19.20
N ALA A 522 29.73 -13.80 -19.70
CA ALA A 522 30.48 -13.77 -20.96
C ALA A 522 31.74 -14.66 -20.91
N SER A 523 32.41 -14.76 -19.75
CA SER A 523 33.64 -15.54 -19.60
C SER A 523 33.44 -17.06 -19.71
N VAL A 524 32.23 -17.56 -19.42
CA VAL A 524 31.93 -18.99 -19.43
C VAL A 524 30.93 -19.40 -20.50
N GLU A 525 30.33 -18.44 -21.21
CA GLU A 525 29.38 -18.70 -22.28
C GLU A 525 29.85 -19.73 -23.33
N PRO A 526 31.10 -19.71 -23.82
CA PRO A 526 31.57 -20.72 -24.78
C PRO A 526 31.56 -22.16 -24.25
N GLU A 527 31.72 -22.31 -22.92
CA GLU A 527 31.84 -23.59 -22.22
C GLU A 527 30.49 -24.14 -21.73
N ILE A 528 29.42 -23.34 -21.82
CA ILE A 528 28.06 -23.77 -21.47
C ILE A 528 27.61 -24.82 -22.50
N THR A 529 27.23 -26.00 -22.03
CA THR A 529 26.87 -27.15 -22.89
C THR A 529 25.38 -27.49 -22.85
N GLN A 530 24.67 -27.05 -21.81
CA GLN A 530 23.23 -27.24 -21.63
C GLN A 530 22.54 -25.89 -21.43
N GLY A 531 21.23 -25.81 -21.69
CA GLY A 531 20.45 -24.58 -21.45
C GLY A 531 20.86 -23.39 -22.32
N LYS A 532 21.47 -23.61 -23.49
CA LYS A 532 21.95 -22.55 -24.39
C LYS A 532 20.82 -21.64 -24.87
N GLU A 533 19.60 -22.15 -24.95
CA GLU A 533 18.39 -21.42 -25.30
C GLU A 533 18.09 -20.25 -24.34
N TRP A 534 18.59 -20.30 -23.10
CA TRP A 534 18.40 -19.24 -22.11
C TRP A 534 19.37 -18.07 -22.29
N LEU A 535 20.55 -18.28 -22.90
CA LEU A 535 21.63 -17.29 -22.95
C LEU A 535 21.19 -15.91 -23.48
N PRO A 536 20.38 -15.80 -24.57
CA PRO A 536 19.91 -14.51 -25.04
C PRO A 536 19.05 -13.77 -24.00
N LEU A 537 18.20 -14.49 -23.26
CA LEU A 537 17.35 -13.90 -22.23
C LEU A 537 18.15 -13.52 -20.98
N LEU A 538 19.16 -14.33 -20.58
CA LEU A 538 20.03 -14.00 -19.45
C LEU A 538 20.84 -12.73 -19.71
N LYS A 539 21.33 -12.54 -20.94
CA LYS A 539 22.01 -11.30 -21.35
C LYS A 539 21.08 -10.09 -21.27
N LYS A 540 19.88 -10.20 -21.87
CA LYS A 540 18.85 -9.14 -21.81
C LYS A 540 18.43 -8.81 -20.38
N SER A 541 18.35 -9.81 -19.52
CA SER A 541 18.03 -9.67 -18.10
C SER A 541 19.08 -8.87 -17.33
N LEU A 542 20.37 -9.15 -17.57
CA LEU A 542 21.46 -8.38 -17.00
C LEU A 542 21.57 -6.95 -17.58
N GLU A 543 21.27 -6.77 -18.87
CA GLU A 543 21.20 -5.45 -19.51
C GLU A 543 20.04 -4.61 -18.93
N TYR A 544 18.88 -5.24 -18.72
CA TYR A 544 17.74 -4.62 -18.07
C TYR A 544 18.07 -4.24 -16.62
N GLN A 545 18.70 -5.14 -15.86
CA GLN A 545 19.17 -4.86 -14.51
C GLN A 545 20.12 -3.65 -14.49
N GLU A 546 21.11 -3.59 -15.38
CA GLU A 546 22.05 -2.47 -15.45
C GLU A 546 21.32 -1.15 -15.74
N SER A 547 20.45 -1.14 -16.77
CA SER A 547 19.70 0.07 -17.14
C SER A 547 18.76 0.55 -16.03
N LEU A 548 18.10 -0.37 -15.32
CA LEU A 548 17.22 -0.05 -14.21
C LEU A 548 18.03 0.51 -13.03
N LEU A 549 19.08 -0.20 -12.60
CA LEU A 549 19.87 0.19 -11.43
C LEU A 549 20.64 1.49 -11.67
N GLU A 550 21.10 1.76 -12.89
CA GLU A 550 21.69 3.05 -13.25
C GLU A 550 20.68 4.20 -13.13
N THR A 551 19.44 3.98 -13.60
CA THR A 551 18.35 4.96 -13.46
C THR A 551 18.06 5.24 -11.99
N LEU A 552 17.95 4.19 -11.18
CA LEU A 552 17.71 4.33 -9.74
C LEU A 552 18.89 4.97 -9.00
N ALA A 553 20.14 4.74 -9.41
CA ALA A 553 21.31 5.32 -8.77
C ALA A 553 21.32 6.86 -8.88
N TYR A 554 21.12 7.39 -10.09
CA TYR A 554 21.03 8.84 -10.29
C TYR A 554 19.80 9.46 -9.62
N HIS A 555 18.68 8.75 -9.56
CA HIS A 555 17.52 9.24 -8.81
C HIS A 555 17.80 9.30 -7.30
N LYS A 556 18.44 8.29 -6.69
CA LYS A 556 18.86 8.32 -5.28
C LYS A 556 19.79 9.49 -5.02
N GLU A 557 20.75 9.72 -5.91
CA GLU A 557 21.69 10.84 -5.81
C GLU A 557 20.94 12.18 -5.83
N PHE A 558 20.03 12.36 -6.79
CA PHE A 558 19.14 13.54 -6.85
C PHE A 558 18.37 13.71 -5.54
N LEU A 559 17.63 12.69 -5.11
CA LEU A 559 16.75 12.74 -3.94
C LEU A 559 17.51 13.13 -2.68
N LEU A 560 18.64 12.46 -2.42
CA LEU A 560 19.43 12.64 -1.21
C LEU A 560 20.12 14.02 -1.15
N TYR A 561 20.69 14.51 -2.27
CA TYR A 561 21.26 15.86 -2.30
C TYR A 561 20.20 16.95 -2.35
N PHE A 562 19.05 16.72 -2.99
CA PHE A 562 17.95 17.67 -3.01
C PHE A 562 17.43 17.92 -1.59
N TYR A 563 17.14 16.87 -0.83
CA TYR A 563 16.69 17.03 0.56
C TYR A 563 17.78 17.55 1.50
N ARG A 564 19.07 17.26 1.24
CA ARG A 564 20.16 17.94 1.95
C ARG A 564 20.17 19.44 1.70
N TRP A 565 20.01 19.86 0.45
CA TRP A 565 19.88 21.29 0.13
C TRP A 565 18.64 21.89 0.79
N ILE A 566 17.52 21.18 0.85
CA ILE A 566 16.33 21.63 1.58
C ILE A 566 16.63 21.81 3.08
N ASP A 567 17.35 20.88 3.73
CA ASP A 567 17.69 20.94 5.16
C ASP A 567 18.77 22.00 5.49
N GLU A 568 19.88 21.98 4.75
CA GLU A 568 21.11 22.76 5.05
C GLU A 568 21.25 24.02 4.19
N GLY A 569 20.82 23.98 2.93
CA GLY A 569 20.90 25.10 1.97
C GLY A 569 22.29 25.37 1.43
N ASP A 570 23.17 24.39 1.49
CA ASP A 570 24.54 24.51 0.99
C ASP A 570 24.61 24.50 -0.55
N SER A 571 25.57 25.25 -1.09
CA SER A 571 25.77 25.38 -2.54
C SER A 571 26.30 24.10 -3.18
N GLU A 572 26.99 23.24 -2.42
CA GLU A 572 27.52 21.97 -2.90
C GLU A 572 26.38 21.02 -3.26
N SER A 573 25.44 20.81 -2.32
CA SER A 573 24.25 19.98 -2.56
C SER A 573 23.40 20.55 -3.68
N LEU A 574 23.27 21.88 -3.78
CA LEU A 574 22.60 22.54 -4.91
C LEU A 574 23.23 22.16 -6.26
N ALA A 575 24.56 22.21 -6.37
CA ALA A 575 25.25 21.84 -7.60
C ALA A 575 25.08 20.34 -7.91
N LYS A 576 25.20 19.49 -6.89
CA LYS A 576 25.14 18.03 -7.03
C LYS A 576 23.75 17.54 -7.41
N TRP A 577 22.68 18.02 -6.77
CA TRP A 577 21.33 17.55 -7.13
C TRP A 577 20.92 18.03 -8.52
N ASN A 578 21.35 19.22 -8.96
CA ASN A 578 21.12 19.69 -10.33
C ASN A 578 21.83 18.80 -11.37
N ALA A 579 23.08 18.42 -11.13
CA ALA A 579 23.81 17.48 -12.00
C ALA A 579 23.13 16.10 -12.01
N ALA A 580 22.75 15.58 -10.84
CA ALA A 580 22.05 14.31 -10.71
C ALA A 580 20.70 14.29 -11.41
N GLN A 581 19.91 15.38 -11.35
CA GLN A 581 18.63 15.46 -12.08
C GLN A 581 18.84 15.36 -13.61
N MET A 582 19.90 15.99 -14.14
CA MET A 582 20.21 15.95 -15.58
C MET A 582 20.59 14.53 -16.00
N ASN A 583 21.44 13.86 -15.20
CA ASN A 583 21.84 12.48 -15.45
C ASN A 583 20.64 11.54 -15.35
N TYR A 584 19.83 11.65 -14.30
CA TYR A 584 18.59 10.90 -14.16
C TYR A 584 17.68 11.06 -15.39
N THR A 585 17.42 12.30 -15.82
CA THR A 585 16.54 12.57 -16.97
C THR A 585 17.06 11.89 -18.24
N LEU A 586 18.38 11.87 -18.43
CA LEU A 586 19.02 11.20 -19.57
C LEU A 586 18.85 9.68 -19.51
N VAL A 587 19.20 9.05 -18.39
CA VAL A 587 19.17 7.59 -18.27
C VAL A 587 17.74 7.06 -18.16
N GLN A 588 16.83 7.79 -17.50
CA GLN A 588 15.41 7.46 -17.40
C GLN A 588 14.76 7.46 -18.79
N LYS A 589 15.03 8.49 -19.60
CA LYS A 589 14.52 8.54 -20.98
C LYS A 589 15.05 7.37 -21.81
N SER A 590 16.33 7.04 -21.64
CA SER A 590 16.94 5.90 -22.33
C SER A 590 16.32 4.56 -21.90
N HIS A 591 16.12 4.35 -20.60
CA HIS A 591 15.44 3.18 -20.06
C HIS A 591 14.01 3.08 -20.59
N TYR A 592 13.22 4.15 -20.47
CA TYR A 592 11.85 4.18 -20.93
C TYR A 592 11.75 3.88 -22.43
N GLN A 593 12.57 4.49 -23.27
CA GLN A 593 12.58 4.23 -24.72
C GLN A 593 12.89 2.77 -25.07
N ARG A 594 13.80 2.13 -24.32
CA ARG A 594 14.14 0.70 -24.53
C ARG A 594 13.04 -0.25 -24.08
N HIS A 595 12.26 0.12 -23.05
CA HIS A 595 11.42 -0.83 -22.31
C HIS A 595 9.91 -0.57 -22.35
N GLN A 596 9.44 0.61 -22.78
CA GLN A 596 8.01 1.00 -22.78
C GLN A 596 7.05 0.08 -23.56
N HIS A 597 7.56 -0.73 -24.48
CA HIS A 597 6.77 -1.68 -25.28
C HIS A 597 7.24 -3.14 -25.14
N ASN A 598 8.12 -3.40 -24.16
CA ASN A 598 8.65 -4.72 -23.92
C ASN A 598 7.91 -5.36 -22.74
N LEU A 599 7.03 -6.32 -23.02
CA LEU A 599 6.27 -7.01 -21.97
C LEU A 599 7.14 -7.95 -21.13
N ASP A 600 8.25 -8.47 -21.67
CA ASP A 600 9.16 -9.36 -20.93
C ASP A 600 10.08 -8.57 -20.00
N PHE A 601 10.45 -7.34 -20.39
CA PHE A 601 11.29 -6.42 -19.60
C PHE A 601 10.68 -5.01 -19.62
N PRO A 602 9.56 -4.79 -18.90
CA PRO A 602 8.80 -3.55 -18.96
C PRO A 602 9.52 -2.39 -18.28
N ALA A 603 9.25 -1.17 -18.76
CA ALA A 603 9.73 0.03 -18.10
C ALA A 603 9.09 0.16 -16.71
N TYR A 604 9.87 0.61 -15.72
CA TYR A 604 9.33 0.96 -14.42
C TYR A 604 8.45 2.21 -14.51
N ASN A 605 7.52 2.35 -13.56
CA ASN A 605 6.69 3.53 -13.43
C ASN A 605 7.46 4.64 -12.70
N PHE A 606 7.89 5.63 -13.47
CA PHE A 606 8.62 6.81 -13.00
C PHE A 606 7.75 8.08 -12.91
N GLU A 607 6.43 8.00 -13.09
CA GLU A 607 5.56 9.18 -13.16
C GLU A 607 5.70 10.09 -11.93
N MET A 608 5.74 9.49 -10.74
CA MET A 608 5.84 10.22 -9.48
C MET A 608 7.21 10.88 -9.27
N SER A 609 8.29 10.18 -9.62
CA SER A 609 9.65 10.72 -9.58
C SER A 609 9.86 11.83 -10.59
N ASP A 610 9.28 11.70 -11.78
CA ASP A 610 9.37 12.70 -12.85
C ASP A 610 8.62 13.98 -12.45
N GLU A 611 7.43 13.86 -11.86
CA GLU A 611 6.70 15.02 -11.33
C GLU A 611 7.43 15.65 -10.14
N CYS A 612 8.03 14.86 -9.26
CA CYS A 612 8.86 15.38 -8.17
C CYS A 612 10.04 16.21 -8.70
N ILE A 613 10.78 15.71 -9.70
CA ILE A 613 11.90 16.43 -10.31
C ILE A 613 11.43 17.71 -10.98
N LYS A 614 10.31 17.66 -11.70
CA LYS A 614 9.70 18.85 -12.30
C LYS A 614 9.36 19.90 -11.25
N GLN A 615 8.71 19.53 -10.15
CA GLN A 615 8.43 20.45 -9.04
C GLN A 615 9.72 20.96 -8.36
N ALA A 616 10.71 20.08 -8.16
CA ALA A 616 12.01 20.45 -7.57
C ALA A 616 12.78 21.45 -8.44
N SER A 617 12.75 21.29 -9.76
CA SER A 617 13.39 22.21 -10.72
C SER A 617 12.83 23.63 -10.66
N MET A 618 11.58 23.78 -10.20
CA MET A 618 10.92 25.08 -10.01
C MET A 618 11.28 25.77 -8.69
N SER A 619 12.09 25.16 -7.82
CA SER A 619 12.37 25.67 -6.47
C SER A 619 12.83 27.12 -6.46
N SER A 620 13.77 27.50 -7.34
CA SER A 620 14.25 28.89 -7.44
C SER A 620 13.14 29.88 -7.82
N LEU A 621 12.29 29.51 -8.78
CA LEU A 621 11.15 30.32 -9.19
C LEU A 621 10.14 30.46 -8.04
N MET A 622 9.85 29.37 -7.31
CA MET A 622 8.91 29.38 -6.18
C MET A 622 9.44 30.22 -5.02
N ILE A 623 10.74 30.17 -4.73
CA ILE A 623 11.38 31.00 -3.70
C ILE A 623 11.18 32.50 -4.02
N TRP A 624 11.53 32.92 -5.23
CA TRP A 624 11.42 34.34 -5.62
C TRP A 624 9.97 34.81 -5.79
N SER A 625 9.11 33.96 -6.34
CA SER A 625 7.67 34.25 -6.43
C SER A 625 7.03 34.39 -5.05
N SER A 626 7.46 33.57 -4.09
CA SER A 626 7.01 33.68 -2.69
C SER A 626 7.43 35.00 -2.06
N ARG A 627 8.68 35.43 -2.27
CA ARG A 627 9.19 36.72 -1.78
C ARG A 627 8.43 37.90 -2.39
N LEU A 628 8.19 37.85 -3.71
CA LEU A 628 7.46 38.89 -4.41
C LEU A 628 6.01 38.97 -3.93
N LEU A 629 5.30 37.84 -3.87
CA LEU A 629 3.92 37.82 -3.41
C LEU A 629 3.80 38.23 -1.93
N LEU A 630 4.75 37.81 -1.09
CA LEU A 630 4.82 38.25 0.31
C LEU A 630 4.98 39.77 0.41
N LEU A 631 5.90 40.36 -0.36
CA LEU A 631 6.08 41.81 -0.42
C LEU A 631 4.80 42.52 -0.89
N LEU A 632 4.14 42.02 -1.93
CA LEU A 632 2.89 42.57 -2.44
C LEU A 632 1.76 42.51 -1.40
N ILE A 633 1.65 41.41 -0.66
CA ILE A 633 0.68 41.29 0.44
C ILE A 633 1.00 42.26 1.57
N LEU A 634 2.27 42.42 1.95
CA LEU A 634 2.68 43.36 3.00
C LEU A 634 2.43 44.82 2.59
N LEU A 635 2.74 45.18 1.34
CA LEU A 635 2.42 46.50 0.79
C LEU A 635 0.90 46.72 0.76
N PHE A 636 0.12 45.73 0.32
CA PHE A 636 -1.33 45.80 0.31
C PHE A 636 -1.92 46.02 1.72
N ILE A 637 -1.38 45.33 2.73
CA ILE A 637 -1.75 45.53 4.14
C ILE A 637 -1.35 46.93 4.63
N TYR A 638 -0.21 47.45 4.19
CA TYR A 638 0.30 48.77 4.59
C TYR A 638 -0.52 49.94 4.01
N TYR A 639 -0.86 49.88 2.71
CA TYR A 639 -1.58 50.95 2.00
C TYR A 639 -3.07 51.06 2.36
N LYS A 640 -3.68 50.03 2.96
CA LYS A 640 -5.04 50.06 3.54
C LYS A 640 -6.12 50.63 2.62
N THR A 641 -6.29 50.05 1.44
CA THR A 641 -7.34 50.42 0.48
C THR A 641 -8.72 50.55 1.13
N GLU A 642 -9.43 51.63 0.80
CA GLU A 642 -10.80 51.89 1.31
C GLU A 642 -11.87 51.11 0.54
N SER A 643 -11.62 50.79 -0.74
CA SER A 643 -12.52 49.96 -1.56
C SER A 643 -12.55 48.51 -1.10
N ALA A 644 -13.69 48.10 -0.55
CA ALA A 644 -13.94 46.72 -0.13
C ALA A 644 -13.96 45.74 -1.32
N LEU A 645 -14.45 46.17 -2.49
CA LEU A 645 -14.50 45.33 -3.69
C LEU A 645 -13.11 45.08 -4.25
N LEU A 646 -12.27 46.11 -4.34
CA LEU A 646 -10.87 45.97 -4.73
C LEU A 646 -10.13 45.07 -3.73
N SER A 647 -10.40 45.22 -2.44
CA SER A 647 -9.79 44.36 -1.41
C SER A 647 -10.18 42.89 -1.53
N LEU A 648 -11.45 42.59 -1.84
CA LEU A 648 -11.91 41.24 -2.14
C LEU A 648 -11.19 40.68 -3.37
N GLY A 649 -11.17 41.43 -4.48
CA GLY A 649 -10.54 40.99 -5.73
C GLY A 649 -9.06 40.68 -5.55
N MET A 650 -8.32 41.57 -4.89
CA MET A 650 -6.88 41.36 -4.61
C MET A 650 -6.63 40.17 -3.68
N ALA A 651 -7.42 40.01 -2.61
CA ALA A 651 -7.27 38.86 -1.72
C ALA A 651 -7.53 37.52 -2.44
N THR A 652 -8.55 37.47 -3.31
CA THR A 652 -8.82 36.30 -4.14
C THR A 652 -7.65 36.00 -5.08
N ILE A 653 -7.14 37.00 -5.79
CA ILE A 653 -5.97 36.84 -6.68
C ILE A 653 -4.75 36.34 -5.90
N PHE A 654 -4.46 36.94 -4.73
CA PHE A 654 -3.35 36.51 -3.88
C PHE A 654 -3.49 35.06 -3.44
N ILE A 655 -4.69 34.59 -3.11
CA ILE A 655 -4.93 33.19 -2.74
C ILE A 655 -4.68 32.26 -3.92
N PHE A 656 -5.17 32.56 -5.12
CA PHE A 656 -4.91 31.71 -6.30
C PHE A 656 -3.42 31.64 -6.65
N ILE A 657 -2.73 32.78 -6.64
CA ILE A 657 -1.27 32.81 -6.88
C ILE A 657 -0.54 32.05 -5.77
N PHE A 658 -0.93 32.24 -4.51
CA PHE A 658 -0.38 31.49 -3.37
C PHE A 658 -0.54 29.97 -3.54
N LEU A 659 -1.73 29.50 -3.88
CA LEU A 659 -2.00 28.07 -4.08
C LEU A 659 -1.21 27.49 -5.27
N GLY A 660 -1.06 28.27 -6.33
CA GLY A 660 -0.17 27.95 -7.45
C GLY A 660 1.28 27.82 -6.99
N ILE A 661 1.82 28.82 -6.26
CA ILE A 661 3.18 28.77 -5.72
C ILE A 661 3.36 27.58 -4.74
N PHE A 662 2.39 27.34 -3.88
CA PHE A 662 2.42 26.28 -2.87
C PHE A 662 2.48 24.88 -3.48
N SER A 663 1.85 24.70 -4.64
CA SER A 663 1.86 23.46 -5.40
C SER A 663 2.92 23.42 -6.50
N SER A 664 3.84 24.40 -6.56
CA SER A 664 4.77 24.57 -7.68
C SER A 664 4.08 24.60 -9.05
N PHE A 665 2.84 25.07 -9.11
CA PHE A 665 1.93 25.06 -10.28
C PHE A 665 1.68 23.66 -10.88
N ALA A 666 1.91 22.61 -10.10
CA ALA A 666 1.70 21.22 -10.51
C ALA A 666 0.33 20.66 -10.12
N ALA A 667 -0.43 21.35 -9.25
CA ALA A 667 -1.69 20.86 -8.70
C ALA A 667 -2.90 21.74 -9.12
N PRO A 668 -3.37 21.64 -10.38
CA PRO A 668 -4.48 22.45 -10.87
C PRO A 668 -5.80 22.13 -10.15
N VAL A 669 -6.13 20.86 -9.87
CA VAL A 669 -7.38 20.50 -9.18
C VAL A 669 -7.34 21.01 -7.74
N PHE A 670 -6.22 20.84 -7.02
CA PHE A 670 -6.02 21.42 -5.69
C PHE A 670 -6.17 22.95 -5.71
N THR A 671 -5.49 23.63 -6.64
CA THR A 671 -5.51 25.09 -6.74
C THR A 671 -6.91 25.61 -7.03
N MET A 672 -7.62 25.00 -7.98
CA MET A 672 -8.96 25.41 -8.35
C MET A 672 -9.98 25.10 -7.25
N SER A 673 -9.96 23.90 -6.69
CA SER A 673 -10.92 23.50 -5.65
C SER A 673 -10.77 24.36 -4.39
N LEU A 674 -9.56 24.50 -3.84
CA LEU A 674 -9.33 25.29 -2.64
C LEU A 674 -9.47 26.80 -2.91
N GLY A 675 -9.05 27.26 -4.10
CA GLY A 675 -9.22 28.65 -4.52
C GLY A 675 -10.69 29.06 -4.65
N ILE A 676 -11.56 28.20 -5.20
CA ILE A 676 -13.00 28.45 -5.28
C ILE A 676 -13.63 28.48 -3.88
N LEU A 677 -13.30 27.52 -3.01
CA LEU A 677 -13.81 27.50 -1.63
C LEU A 677 -13.37 28.75 -0.84
N ALA A 678 -12.11 29.15 -0.98
CA ALA A 678 -11.59 30.37 -0.36
C ALA A 678 -12.26 31.62 -0.93
N SER A 679 -12.48 31.68 -2.25
CA SER A 679 -13.19 32.79 -2.90
C SER A 679 -14.63 32.91 -2.42
N PHE A 680 -15.32 31.78 -2.27
CA PHE A 680 -16.68 31.74 -1.71
C PHE A 680 -16.69 32.23 -0.26
N TYR A 681 -15.72 31.81 0.55
CA TYR A 681 -15.55 32.31 1.91
C TYR A 681 -15.33 33.83 1.94
N LEU A 682 -14.41 34.36 1.14
CA LEU A 682 -14.11 35.78 1.05
C LEU A 682 -15.32 36.60 0.54
N ALA A 683 -16.02 36.09 -0.47
CA ALA A 683 -17.24 36.70 -0.99
C ALA A 683 -18.33 36.73 0.09
N GLY A 684 -18.53 35.64 0.83
CA GLY A 684 -19.44 35.60 1.97
C GLY A 684 -19.09 36.63 3.04
N LEU A 685 -17.81 36.75 3.40
CA LEU A 685 -17.34 37.80 4.32
C LEU A 685 -17.64 39.21 3.78
N TYR A 686 -17.44 39.44 2.48
CA TYR A 686 -17.78 40.70 1.83
C TYR A 686 -19.28 40.99 1.90
N PHE A 687 -20.13 40.07 1.45
CA PHE A 687 -21.58 40.28 1.45
C PHE A 687 -22.14 40.52 2.84
N PHE A 688 -21.65 39.79 3.85
CA PHE A 688 -22.18 39.88 5.20
C PHE A 688 -21.61 41.03 6.03
N PHE A 689 -20.37 41.47 5.78
CA PHE A 689 -19.66 42.40 6.67
C PHE A 689 -19.10 43.66 5.98
N ARG A 690 -19.34 43.88 4.68
CA ARG A 690 -18.80 45.06 3.94
C ARG A 690 -19.15 46.43 4.54
N SER A 691 -20.29 46.55 5.23
CA SER A 691 -20.79 47.83 5.77
C SER A 691 -20.29 48.16 7.17
N SER A 692 -19.50 47.28 7.80
CA SER A 692 -19.33 47.23 9.27
C SER A 692 -17.91 47.54 9.75
N SER A 693 -16.96 47.76 8.85
CA SER A 693 -15.56 48.13 9.14
C SER A 693 -14.86 48.38 7.80
N PRO A 694 -13.72 49.09 7.74
CA PRO A 694 -12.80 48.91 6.62
C PRO A 694 -12.54 47.41 6.41
N PHE A 695 -13.02 46.89 5.28
CA PHE A 695 -13.04 45.46 4.97
C PHE A 695 -11.63 44.83 4.99
N HIS A 696 -10.60 45.63 4.70
CA HIS A 696 -9.19 45.22 4.82
C HIS A 696 -8.82 44.68 6.22
N LYS A 697 -9.49 45.12 7.30
CA LYS A 697 -9.24 44.58 8.66
C LYS A 697 -9.77 43.17 8.85
N ILE A 698 -10.88 42.83 8.17
CA ILE A 698 -11.48 41.50 8.21
C ILE A 698 -10.62 40.51 7.40
N LEU A 699 -9.95 40.99 6.35
CA LEU A 699 -9.05 40.19 5.52
C LEU A 699 -7.68 39.95 6.16
N LEU A 700 -7.26 40.79 7.11
CA LEU A 700 -5.91 40.74 7.69
C LEU A 700 -5.50 39.36 8.21
N PRO A 701 -6.34 38.59 8.96
CA PRO A 701 -5.97 37.26 9.42
C PRO A 701 -5.79 36.25 8.28
N VAL A 702 -6.65 36.32 7.24
CA VAL A 702 -6.52 35.47 6.05
C VAL A 702 -5.21 35.78 5.34
N LEU A 703 -4.91 37.04 5.08
CA LEU A 703 -3.65 37.46 4.46
C LEU A 703 -2.44 37.15 5.34
N ALA A 704 -2.57 37.22 6.67
CA ALA A 704 -1.51 36.83 7.61
C ALA A 704 -1.22 35.32 7.56
N SER A 705 -2.24 34.47 7.38
CA SER A 705 -2.04 33.03 7.20
C SER A 705 -1.29 32.73 5.89
N VAL A 706 -1.65 33.40 4.81
CA VAL A 706 -0.96 33.29 3.51
C VAL A 706 0.47 33.81 3.62
N ALA A 707 0.68 34.97 4.24
CA ALA A 707 1.99 35.57 4.46
C ALA A 707 2.90 34.69 5.32
N LEU A 708 2.36 34.04 6.36
CA LEU A 708 3.10 33.08 7.18
C LEU A 708 3.64 31.93 6.32
N VAL A 709 2.78 31.30 5.52
CA VAL A 709 3.22 30.18 4.67
C VAL A 709 4.21 30.67 3.61
N LEU A 710 3.94 31.79 2.94
CA LEU A 710 4.87 32.39 1.97
C LEU A 710 6.23 32.74 2.58
N SER A 711 6.28 33.15 3.85
CA SER A 711 7.56 33.42 4.53
C SER A 711 8.40 32.14 4.67
N ILE A 712 7.77 30.99 4.93
CA ILE A 712 8.45 29.69 4.99
C ILE A 712 8.92 29.28 3.59
N LEU A 713 8.04 29.40 2.58
CA LEU A 713 8.35 29.08 1.18
C LEU A 713 9.45 29.99 0.60
N SER A 714 9.58 31.23 1.11
CA SER A 714 10.61 32.19 0.67
C SER A 714 12.05 31.78 1.02
N ILE A 715 12.20 30.77 1.88
CA ILE A 715 13.50 30.22 2.28
C ILE A 715 14.01 29.27 1.20
N ARG A 716 13.31 28.14 0.99
CA ARG A 716 13.71 27.05 0.08
C ARG A 716 12.53 26.39 -0.67
N GLY A 717 11.45 27.13 -0.89
CA GLY A 717 10.27 26.68 -1.65
C GLY A 717 9.33 25.74 -0.88
N PRO A 718 8.31 25.17 -1.55
CA PRO A 718 7.30 24.31 -0.90
C PRO A 718 7.86 23.07 -0.21
N PHE A 719 8.87 22.41 -0.81
CA PHE A 719 9.52 21.25 -0.21
C PHE A 719 10.13 21.53 1.17
N TYR A 720 10.55 22.77 1.44
CA TYR A 720 11.05 23.16 2.76
C TYR A 720 9.95 23.13 3.83
N LEU A 721 8.74 23.58 3.50
CA LEU A 721 7.61 23.47 4.40
C LEU A 721 7.29 22.01 4.68
N TRP A 722 7.22 21.18 3.64
CA TRP A 722 6.89 19.77 3.79
C TRP A 722 7.97 18.99 4.53
N TYR A 723 9.24 19.19 4.22
CA TYR A 723 10.35 18.55 4.94
C TYR A 723 10.27 18.79 6.45
N ASN A 724 10.10 20.05 6.85
CA ASN A 724 9.96 20.40 8.27
C ASN A 724 8.63 19.88 8.86
N PHE A 725 7.55 19.91 8.08
CA PHE A 725 6.26 19.36 8.51
C PHE A 725 6.33 17.87 8.78
N TRP A 726 7.09 17.09 8.01
CA TRP A 726 7.22 15.64 8.20
C TRP A 726 8.23 15.28 9.29
N THR A 727 9.32 16.03 9.42
CA THR A 727 10.46 15.61 10.24
C THR A 727 10.62 16.34 11.58
N SER A 728 9.97 17.49 11.78
CA SER A 728 10.18 18.33 12.97
C SER A 728 8.93 18.50 13.84
N ASP A 729 8.97 17.93 15.04
CA ASP A 729 7.95 18.12 16.08
C ASP A 729 7.78 19.59 16.47
N ILE A 730 8.90 20.32 16.56
CA ILE A 730 8.92 21.73 16.97
C ILE A 730 8.26 22.59 15.89
N PHE A 731 8.55 22.30 14.61
CA PHE A 731 7.94 23.02 13.49
C PHE A 731 6.41 22.85 13.48
N ARG A 732 5.91 21.63 13.67
CA ARG A 732 4.47 21.36 13.78
C ARG A 732 3.83 22.08 14.97
N ILE A 733 4.49 22.10 16.13
CA ILE A 733 4.04 22.86 17.31
C ILE A 733 3.91 24.35 16.99
N PHE A 734 4.96 24.94 16.42
CA PHE A 734 4.96 26.33 16.03
C PHE A 734 3.84 26.64 15.02
N LEU A 735 3.75 25.83 13.95
CA LEU A 735 2.77 26.02 12.89
C LEU A 735 1.33 25.95 13.43
N CYS A 736 1.00 24.92 14.22
CA CYS A 736 -0.34 24.76 14.81
C CYS A 736 -0.68 25.89 15.78
N ILE A 737 0.26 26.35 16.61
CA ILE A 737 0.04 27.47 17.54
C ILE A 737 -0.23 28.76 16.76
N VAL A 738 0.61 29.09 15.79
CA VAL A 738 0.47 30.34 15.04
C VAL A 738 -0.82 30.34 14.21
N LEU A 739 -1.14 29.23 13.51
CA LEU A 739 -2.39 29.12 12.76
C LEU A 739 -3.62 29.21 13.68
N SER A 740 -3.55 28.61 14.88
CA SER A 740 -4.62 28.74 15.87
C SER A 740 -4.77 30.18 16.35
N ILE A 741 -3.67 30.88 16.63
CA ILE A 741 -3.69 32.30 17.01
C ILE A 741 -4.33 33.13 15.89
N ILE A 742 -3.95 32.91 14.63
CA ILE A 742 -4.53 33.62 13.47
C ILE A 742 -6.03 33.35 13.35
N LEU A 743 -6.47 32.10 13.48
CA LEU A 743 -7.88 31.72 13.43
C LEU A 743 -8.70 32.37 14.55
N PHE A 744 -8.21 32.31 15.78
CA PHE A 744 -8.89 32.91 16.92
C PHE A 744 -8.88 34.44 16.86
N TRP A 745 -7.82 35.03 16.31
CA TRP A 745 -7.76 36.46 16.02
C TRP A 745 -8.77 36.87 14.94
N HIS A 746 -8.98 36.03 13.93
CA HIS A 746 -10.03 36.21 12.92
C HIS A 746 -11.42 36.23 13.53
N LEU A 747 -11.72 35.23 14.36
CA LEU A 747 -12.97 35.18 15.10
C LEU A 747 -13.11 36.39 16.03
N TYR A 748 -12.06 36.77 16.75
CA TYR A 748 -12.06 37.95 17.60
C TYR A 748 -12.39 39.23 16.81
N ILE A 749 -11.75 39.46 15.66
CA ILE A 749 -12.06 40.63 14.81
C ILE A 749 -13.54 40.62 14.42
N LEU A 750 -14.06 39.50 13.92
CA LEU A 750 -15.47 39.38 13.55
C LEU A 750 -16.41 39.64 14.74
N PHE A 751 -16.11 39.10 15.92
CA PHE A 751 -16.90 39.33 17.13
C PHE A 751 -16.71 40.71 17.75
N THR A 752 -15.64 41.45 17.47
CA THR A 752 -15.55 42.87 17.87
C THR A 752 -16.48 43.77 17.06
N LEU A 753 -16.88 43.36 15.85
CA LEU A 753 -17.95 44.03 15.08
C LEU A 753 -19.29 43.96 15.81
N LYS A 754 -19.46 43.01 16.75
CA LYS A 754 -20.65 42.91 17.61
C LYS A 754 -20.96 44.23 18.31
N ASN A 755 -19.92 44.86 18.84
CA ASN A 755 -20.09 46.05 19.66
C ASN A 755 -20.38 47.31 18.82
N ARG A 756 -20.54 47.18 17.50
CA ARG A 756 -20.58 48.30 16.58
C ARG A 756 -21.68 48.19 15.51
N TYR A 757 -22.02 46.98 15.03
CA TYR A 757 -22.99 46.82 13.92
C TYR A 757 -23.95 45.61 14.03
N PHE A 758 -23.62 44.56 14.79
CA PHE A 758 -24.40 43.31 14.82
C PHE A 758 -24.56 42.73 16.22
N SER A 759 -25.61 41.97 16.51
CA SER A 759 -25.69 41.18 17.74
C SER A 759 -24.73 39.97 17.69
N PHE A 760 -24.47 39.34 18.85
CA PHE A 760 -23.68 38.09 18.89
C PHE A 760 -24.32 37.01 18.02
N SER A 761 -25.65 36.84 18.16
CA SER A 761 -26.44 35.91 17.37
C SER A 761 -26.41 36.24 15.88
N GLY A 762 -26.29 37.52 15.51
CA GLY A 762 -26.22 37.95 14.11
C GLY A 762 -24.88 37.61 13.44
N ILE A 763 -23.76 37.73 14.15
CA ILE A 763 -22.45 37.30 13.63
C ILE A 763 -22.39 35.78 13.56
N LEU A 764 -22.83 35.11 14.64
CA LEU A 764 -22.84 33.65 14.71
C LEU A 764 -23.69 33.03 13.59
N SER A 765 -24.88 33.56 13.33
CA SER A 765 -25.77 33.02 12.30
C SER A 765 -25.19 33.11 10.88
N ARG A 766 -24.55 34.25 10.55
CA ARG A 766 -23.85 34.45 9.26
C ARG A 766 -22.65 33.52 9.11
N LEU A 767 -21.87 33.32 10.18
CA LEU A 767 -20.75 32.39 10.16
C LEU A 767 -21.19 30.93 10.04
N CYS A 768 -22.24 30.53 10.76
CA CYS A 768 -22.85 29.21 10.62
C CYS A 768 -23.36 28.97 9.19
N LEU A 769 -24.01 29.97 8.58
CA LEU A 769 -24.49 29.90 7.19
C LEU A 769 -23.33 29.75 6.19
N LEU A 770 -22.26 30.55 6.35
CA LEU A 770 -21.10 30.54 5.46
C LEU A 770 -20.29 29.25 5.57
N ILE A 771 -19.90 28.88 6.79
CA ILE A 771 -19.13 27.65 7.05
C ILE A 771 -19.99 26.43 6.72
N GLY A 772 -21.27 26.45 7.08
CA GLY A 772 -22.22 25.38 6.75
C GLY A 772 -22.33 25.15 5.25
N SER A 773 -22.46 26.22 4.45
CA SER A 773 -22.45 26.12 2.98
C SER A 773 -21.19 25.45 2.43
N ILE A 774 -20.00 25.85 2.91
CA ILE A 774 -18.71 25.32 2.45
C ILE A 774 -18.56 23.84 2.84
N VAL A 775 -18.83 23.51 4.11
CA VAL A 775 -18.73 22.14 4.62
C VAL A 775 -19.74 21.23 3.92
N CYS A 776 -20.96 21.72 3.68
CA CYS A 776 -21.98 21.01 2.91
C CYS A 776 -21.50 20.75 1.47
N ALA A 777 -20.93 21.74 0.80
CA ALA A 777 -20.37 21.58 -0.54
C ALA A 777 -19.25 20.53 -0.59
N CYS A 778 -18.32 20.54 0.36
CA CYS A 778 -17.30 19.49 0.48
C CYS A 778 -17.91 18.10 0.71
N GLY A 779 -18.91 18.00 1.59
CA GLY A 779 -19.65 16.77 1.84
C GLY A 779 -20.36 16.23 0.59
N MET A 780 -20.98 17.11 -0.20
CA MET A 780 -21.61 16.75 -1.48
C MET A 780 -20.58 16.23 -2.48
N VAL A 781 -19.43 16.89 -2.60
CA VAL A 781 -18.33 16.41 -3.48
C VAL A 781 -17.85 15.03 -3.04
N PHE A 782 -17.62 14.81 -1.75
CA PHE A 782 -17.19 13.51 -1.25
C PHE A 782 -18.24 12.41 -1.44
N CYS A 783 -19.53 12.73 -1.33
CA CYS A 783 -20.60 11.76 -1.60
C CYS A 783 -20.76 11.47 -3.11
N TYR A 784 -20.58 12.47 -3.97
CA TYR A 784 -20.78 12.34 -5.41
C TYR A 784 -19.58 11.73 -6.15
N ILE A 785 -18.37 12.24 -5.89
CA ILE A 785 -17.13 11.76 -6.53
C ILE A 785 -16.56 10.54 -5.79
N GLY A 786 -16.80 10.46 -4.48
CA GLY A 786 -16.15 9.50 -3.58
C GLY A 786 -14.94 10.12 -2.87
N MET A 787 -14.89 9.96 -1.55
CA MET A 787 -13.83 10.50 -0.70
C MET A 787 -12.45 9.95 -1.07
N GLU A 788 -12.33 8.63 -1.27
CA GLU A 788 -11.07 7.98 -1.67
C GLU A 788 -10.52 8.55 -2.97
N LYS A 789 -11.37 8.68 -3.99
CA LYS A 789 -11.00 9.22 -5.29
C LYS A 789 -10.57 10.68 -5.20
N THR A 790 -11.28 11.47 -4.39
CA THR A 790 -10.92 12.89 -4.20
C THR A 790 -9.57 13.02 -3.49
N LEU A 791 -9.33 12.25 -2.43
CA LEU A 791 -8.05 12.27 -1.72
C LEU A 791 -6.89 11.78 -2.59
N SER A 792 -7.12 10.74 -3.39
CA SER A 792 -6.11 10.19 -4.31
C SER A 792 -5.67 11.23 -5.35
N VAL A 793 -6.62 11.92 -6.00
CA VAL A 793 -6.31 12.96 -6.99
C VAL A 793 -5.52 14.10 -6.35
N LEU A 794 -5.93 14.56 -5.17
CA LEU A 794 -5.21 15.62 -4.47
C LEU A 794 -3.81 15.17 -4.04
N ASN A 795 -3.65 13.91 -3.64
CA ASN A 795 -2.35 13.35 -3.28
C ASN A 795 -1.41 13.25 -4.48
N ASP A 796 -1.90 12.73 -5.61
CA ASP A 796 -1.07 12.54 -6.82
C ASP A 796 -0.60 13.90 -7.37
N GLU A 797 -1.42 14.96 -7.29
CA GLU A 797 -1.00 16.32 -7.69
C GLU A 797 0.03 16.96 -6.73
N LEU A 798 -0.16 16.79 -5.41
CA LEU A 798 0.67 17.43 -4.39
C LEU A 798 1.87 16.61 -3.94
N LEU A 799 1.93 15.33 -4.29
CA LEU A 799 2.95 14.36 -3.87
C LEU A 799 3.10 14.33 -2.34
N LEU A 800 2.01 14.25 -1.57
CA LEU A 800 2.07 14.36 -0.10
C LEU A 800 2.45 13.06 0.59
N VAL A 801 1.62 12.04 0.42
CA VAL A 801 1.73 10.72 1.02
C VAL A 801 2.11 9.68 -0.06
N PRO A 802 2.61 8.49 0.33
CA PRO A 802 3.12 7.52 -0.62
C PRO A 802 2.08 7.14 -1.67
N GLY A 803 2.46 7.12 -2.94
CA GLY A 803 1.55 6.84 -4.05
C GLY A 803 0.90 5.46 -3.97
N ILE A 804 1.57 4.51 -3.29
CA ILE A 804 1.05 3.15 -3.08
C ILE A 804 -0.19 3.12 -2.16
N THR A 805 -0.36 4.10 -1.28
CA THR A 805 -1.48 4.11 -0.32
C THR A 805 -2.84 4.21 -1.03
N SER A 806 -2.95 5.01 -2.10
CA SER A 806 -4.17 5.10 -2.91
C SER A 806 -4.39 3.89 -3.83
N ARG A 807 -3.32 3.18 -4.18
CA ARG A 807 -3.32 2.16 -5.26
C ARG A 807 -3.56 0.72 -4.77
N VAL A 808 -3.31 0.42 -3.49
CA VAL A 808 -3.50 -0.95 -2.94
C VAL A 808 -4.82 -1.11 -2.20
N LEU A 809 -5.01 -0.42 -1.06
CA LEU A 809 -6.24 -0.48 -0.26
C LEU A 809 -7.01 0.85 -0.22
N GLY A 810 -6.39 1.94 -0.67
CA GLY A 810 -6.92 3.29 -0.56
C GLY A 810 -6.44 4.02 0.69
N ILE A 811 -6.28 5.34 0.58
CA ILE A 811 -5.88 6.27 1.65
C ILE A 811 -6.85 6.14 2.83
N THR A 812 -8.15 6.08 2.57
CA THR A 812 -9.20 5.97 3.60
C THR A 812 -9.07 4.68 4.41
N THR A 813 -8.78 3.55 3.75
CA THR A 813 -8.58 2.25 4.42
C THR A 813 -7.31 2.25 5.27
N HIS A 814 -6.19 2.72 4.71
CA HIS A 814 -4.91 2.77 5.43
C HIS A 814 -4.95 3.69 6.66
N LEU A 815 -5.70 4.78 6.58
CA LEU A 815 -5.89 5.72 7.68
C LEU A 815 -7.07 5.34 8.60
N ASN A 816 -7.72 4.20 8.35
CA ASN A 816 -8.89 3.71 9.10
C ASN A 816 -10.00 4.78 9.23
N MET A 817 -10.26 5.49 8.13
CA MET A 817 -11.32 6.50 8.06
C MET A 817 -12.70 5.84 7.99
N PRO A 818 -13.71 6.31 8.75
CA PRO A 818 -15.05 5.76 8.68
C PRO A 818 -15.68 5.90 7.29
N GLU A 819 -16.29 4.84 6.76
CA GLU A 819 -16.95 4.85 5.44
C GLU A 819 -18.10 5.87 5.37
N ASN A 820 -18.74 6.16 6.50
CA ASN A 820 -19.83 7.14 6.61
C ASN A 820 -19.36 8.59 6.85
N MET A 821 -18.04 8.83 6.89
CA MET A 821 -17.46 10.17 7.08
C MET A 821 -18.00 11.21 6.07
N PRO A 822 -18.17 10.91 4.76
CA PRO A 822 -18.73 11.86 3.80
C PRO A 822 -20.13 12.36 4.20
N TYR A 823 -20.99 11.45 4.69
CA TYR A 823 -22.33 11.79 5.15
C TYR A 823 -22.30 12.62 6.43
N PHE A 824 -21.39 12.32 7.37
CA PHE A 824 -21.23 13.16 8.56
C PHE A 824 -20.79 14.59 8.22
N ILE A 825 -19.89 14.76 7.25
CA ILE A 825 -19.46 16.08 6.77
C ILE A 825 -20.66 16.81 6.14
N LEU A 826 -21.40 16.14 5.25
CA LEU A 826 -22.57 16.68 4.59
C LEU A 826 -23.67 17.11 5.59
N ILE A 827 -24.01 16.23 6.53
CA ILE A 827 -25.03 16.49 7.57
C ILE A 827 -24.58 17.64 8.48
N SER A 828 -23.32 17.63 8.93
CA SER A 828 -22.80 18.71 9.79
C SER A 828 -22.86 20.07 9.09
N GLY A 829 -22.47 20.12 7.80
CA GLY A 829 -22.59 21.32 6.98
C GLY A 829 -24.05 21.77 6.82
N SER A 830 -24.96 20.83 6.55
CA SER A 830 -26.39 21.10 6.40
C SER A 830 -27.03 21.62 7.69
N VAL A 831 -26.69 21.05 8.85
CA VAL A 831 -27.15 21.51 10.16
C VAL A 831 -26.66 22.94 10.44
N LEU A 832 -25.38 23.22 10.21
CA LEU A 832 -24.83 24.58 10.38
C LEU A 832 -25.52 25.59 9.45
N PHE A 833 -25.79 25.19 8.21
CA PHE A 833 -26.51 26.01 7.24
C PHE A 833 -27.95 26.32 7.70
N ILE A 834 -28.69 25.30 8.15
CA ILE A 834 -30.08 25.44 8.64
C ILE A 834 -30.11 26.29 9.90
N VAL A 835 -29.25 26.03 10.89
CA VAL A 835 -29.15 26.81 12.13
C VAL A 835 -28.83 28.27 11.81
N GLY A 836 -27.87 28.52 10.92
CA GLY A 836 -27.55 29.88 10.45
C GLY A 836 -28.76 30.58 9.83
N THR A 837 -29.50 29.88 8.96
CA THR A 837 -30.70 30.39 8.28
C THR A 837 -31.82 30.71 9.27
N ILE A 838 -32.15 29.77 10.18
CA ILE A 838 -33.19 29.96 11.20
C ILE A 838 -32.85 31.17 12.09
N LEU A 839 -31.60 31.26 12.57
CA LEU A 839 -31.18 32.38 13.41
C LEU A 839 -31.25 33.72 12.67
N ILE A 840 -31.03 33.77 11.36
CA ILE A 840 -31.23 34.98 10.54
C ILE A 840 -32.72 35.32 10.44
N LEU A 841 -33.59 34.33 10.18
CA LEU A 841 -35.03 34.53 10.03
C LEU A 841 -35.70 35.01 11.34
N VAL A 842 -35.33 34.42 12.48
CA VAL A 842 -35.84 34.81 13.81
C VAL A 842 -35.48 36.28 14.11
N GLN A 843 -34.25 36.69 13.82
CA GLN A 843 -33.80 38.07 14.01
C GLN A 843 -34.53 39.07 13.10
N HIS A 844 -34.94 38.65 11.91
CA HIS A 844 -35.77 39.47 11.04
C HIS A 844 -37.19 39.63 11.58
N LYS A 845 -37.75 38.58 12.19
CA LYS A 845 -39.10 38.61 12.79
C LYS A 845 -39.18 39.51 14.02
N ASP A 846 -38.16 39.48 14.89
CA ASP A 846 -38.08 40.35 16.07
C ASP A 846 -37.95 41.84 15.70
N LYS A 847 -37.35 42.16 14.54
CA LYS A 847 -37.29 43.54 14.02
C LYS A 847 -38.64 44.06 13.51
N TYR A 848 -39.49 43.19 12.96
CA TYR A 848 -40.82 43.57 12.48
C TYR A 848 -41.85 43.74 13.62
N HIS A 849 -41.77 42.93 14.68
CA HIS A 849 -42.63 43.10 15.86
C HIS A 849 -42.36 44.38 16.67
N LEU A 850 -41.14 44.95 16.58
CA LEU A 850 -40.82 46.24 17.20
C LEU A 850 -41.24 47.47 16.33
N SER A 851 -41.59 47.27 15.06
CA SER A 851 -42.09 48.35 14.18
C SER A 851 -43.63 48.43 14.12
N GLU A 852 -44.35 47.46 14.70
CA GLU A 852 -45.82 47.42 14.74
C GLU A 852 -46.42 47.76 16.11
N THR A 853 -45.76 48.59 16.91
CA THR A 853 -46.43 49.34 17.99
C THR A 853 -46.69 50.78 17.53
N PRO A 854 -47.92 51.13 17.11
CA PRO A 854 -48.32 52.52 16.94
C PRO A 854 -48.21 53.22 18.29
N GLY A 855 -47.54 54.37 18.31
CA GLY A 855 -47.37 55.18 19.51
C GLY A 855 -48.72 55.48 20.17
N PHE A 856 -48.90 54.99 21.39
CA PHE A 856 -49.81 55.61 22.34
C PHE A 856 -49.10 56.83 22.92
N ALA A 857 -49.55 58.00 22.48
CA ALA A 857 -49.27 59.26 23.13
C ALA A 857 -49.72 59.23 24.60
N LYS A 858 -48.91 59.77 25.51
CA LYS A 858 -49.34 60.69 26.58
C LYS A 858 -48.16 61.25 27.39
N SER A 859 -48.21 62.59 27.49
CA SER A 859 -47.64 63.54 28.46
C SER A 859 -46.15 63.48 28.78
#